data_AF-A0A4U1C0W4-F1
#
_entry.id   AF-A0A4U1C0W4-F1
#
_cell.length_a   1.000
_cell.length_b   1.000
_cell.length_c   1.000
_cell.angle_alpha   90.00
_cell.angle_beta   90.00
_cell.angle_gamma   90.00
#
_symmetry.space_group_name_H-M   'P 1'
#
loop_
_entity.id
_entity.type
_entity.pdbx_description
1 polymer ?
#
loop_
_entity_poly.entity_id
_entity_poly.type
_entity_poly.pdbx_seq_one_letter_code
_entity_poly.pdbx_strand_id
1 'polypeptide(L)'
;MNYSNYIEVIKNLISNKAKEYSVSNKLDNLFFENLLEQIKQPVLTIFNLYSFPVIDDTTLTQYYQIALKEYLSINPIIIEPSHALTKEGFKTWLTKDYLGVDFKWNYTERYLTQLAKTGRSEKVISEIELSSLSIVEKMGNPKSNESFYTRGLVVGSVQSGKTGNFNAVINRSIDLGYGLIIILSGIMEDLRSQTQLRIESDVIGEGQNLETQKNQTKGVGKIRRFGKLGDNAVEQVISITSSKSDFNNNLVNADFSLNHTNILVCKKNVGVLKNLIIWLHDYIGEDKTRHDIPMLIIDDEADNASLNNEGKKGREYASKINGHIRALLSLFNKKTYLGYTATPFANVLQDRNPASEAKWVIDTKLLEADGTFKRKLLEQEDYLFPDDFIILLNPPSNYIGAKQIFETAIEEYPNDKIPLVEVVNDHISSFPTRVWTNEDGVLVGIKHYENKDAFDDDGGYLDFNDYNDYKRSTRAGRSADIFPEILPESLKESVICFILATAIRESRKKNMLQSALYNPHNTMLIHISRFTLWQNRTRDLVQQFVSDLESSIGTDLPNDPKSVYADFERYWYTYYAGIIESIQSYLPVNYEDKFMAPISFEALKKYIPDAIRNIEVKAINNVTKDKLEYPSNSPKKVIAVGGNRLSRGFTLEGLTINYFIRSTNYSDTLLQMGRWFGYRPGYLDCCKLFITQDSVDKFDSTTRAIEELEIEFRKMESKGKTPENFILRVKKHPGTLKITRPSILKGTKEVNWSYQDQLEQTTRFHVNRKKINTVWQSFKDNIVKKHNFSETKDGFMTANTDANGAIEIIRSENNFPEEDRASMIKFIELCQVKKFLGNWTIAIKNNGQANSTKGKGKLTKAESGLPSDLTLSIRRGPKLNSNGDTTRYRLNFLNKMIFDASGKSANIISSGGDLNLLLDDPQIQAAIDEFRVERTNNFLKKNKDWDLAEAEEAAAKLTVPERVFREKMKPQEGLMIIYLFDSYYTFLQERGSEDEEFSEIMKEQNIDLNVPIVGIAIGFPPIEPDPGGVYVHGDYELETDEDLDSIEDAELSIPQDSF
;
A
#
# COMPACT_ATOMS: atom_id res chain seq x y z
N MET A 1 2.57 -12.65 -39.91
CA MET A 1 1.18 -12.86 -39.42
C MET A 1 1.24 -13.18 -37.94
N ASN A 2 0.31 -12.66 -37.13
CA ASN A 2 0.44 -12.69 -35.68
C ASN A 2 -0.22 -13.97 -35.12
N TYR A 3 0.58 -15.01 -34.89
CA TYR A 3 0.13 -16.31 -34.33
C TYR A 3 -0.66 -16.17 -33.01
N SER A 4 -0.42 -15.08 -32.28
CA SER A 4 -1.18 -14.66 -31.08
C SER A 4 -2.70 -14.60 -31.29
N ASN A 5 -3.16 -14.25 -32.51
CA ASN A 5 -4.60 -14.15 -32.79
C ASN A 5 -5.32 -15.51 -32.73
N TYR A 6 -4.64 -16.62 -33.05
CA TYR A 6 -5.22 -17.97 -32.98
C TYR A 6 -5.48 -18.37 -31.52
N ILE A 7 -4.48 -18.14 -30.66
CA ILE A 7 -4.53 -18.45 -29.23
C ILE A 7 -5.60 -17.60 -28.53
N GLU A 8 -5.74 -16.32 -28.89
CA GLU A 8 -6.77 -15.43 -28.34
C GLU A 8 -8.19 -15.94 -28.64
N VAL A 9 -8.45 -16.37 -29.88
CA VAL A 9 -9.75 -16.96 -30.26
C VAL A 9 -10.04 -18.23 -29.46
N ILE A 10 -9.07 -19.14 -29.37
CA ILE A 10 -9.24 -20.40 -28.63
C ILE A 10 -9.48 -20.12 -27.14
N LYS A 11 -8.71 -19.21 -26.54
CA LYS A 11 -8.84 -18.80 -25.14
C LYS A 11 -10.22 -18.21 -24.84
N ASN A 12 -10.76 -17.37 -25.73
CA ASN A 12 -12.10 -16.81 -25.57
C ASN A 12 -13.18 -17.90 -25.59
N LEU A 13 -13.05 -18.91 -26.44
CA LEU A 13 -13.96 -20.06 -26.45
C LEU A 13 -13.84 -20.91 -25.19
N ILE A 14 -12.61 -21.14 -24.69
CA ILE A 14 -12.37 -21.81 -23.41
C ILE A 14 -13.08 -21.04 -22.28
N SER A 15 -12.88 -19.72 -22.21
CA SER A 15 -13.49 -18.86 -21.20
C SER A 15 -15.02 -18.93 -21.22
N ASN A 16 -15.63 -18.82 -22.41
CA ASN A 16 -17.09 -18.89 -22.54
C ASN A 16 -17.65 -20.25 -22.11
N LYS A 17 -17.02 -21.35 -22.55
CA LYS A 17 -17.44 -22.70 -22.15
C LYS A 17 -17.24 -22.98 -20.68
N ALA A 18 -16.15 -22.48 -20.10
CA ALA A 18 -15.90 -22.59 -18.68
C ALA A 18 -16.93 -21.80 -17.86
N LYS A 19 -17.29 -20.57 -18.29
CA LYS A 19 -18.37 -19.77 -17.69
C LYS A 19 -19.70 -20.52 -17.73
N GLU A 20 -20.12 -21.04 -18.89
CA GLU A 20 -21.34 -21.84 -19.04
C GLU A 20 -21.36 -23.06 -18.11
N TYR A 21 -20.27 -23.82 -18.06
CA TYR A 21 -20.16 -25.03 -17.23
C TYR A 21 -20.17 -24.72 -15.72
N SER A 22 -19.52 -23.62 -15.33
CA SER A 22 -19.38 -23.21 -13.93
C SER A 22 -20.69 -22.78 -13.25
N VAL A 23 -21.76 -22.54 -14.03
CA VAL A 23 -23.09 -22.22 -13.48
C VAL A 23 -23.69 -23.42 -12.74
N SER A 24 -23.41 -24.64 -13.19
CA SER A 24 -24.04 -25.87 -12.67
C SER A 24 -23.05 -26.89 -12.11
N ASN A 25 -21.75 -26.75 -12.39
CA ASN A 25 -20.72 -27.72 -12.01
C ASN A 25 -19.43 -27.02 -11.54
N LYS A 26 -18.59 -27.72 -10.78
CA LYS A 26 -17.24 -27.25 -10.44
C LYS A 26 -16.31 -27.54 -11.62
N LEU A 27 -15.50 -26.55 -12.03
CA LEU A 27 -14.47 -26.76 -13.05
C LEU A 27 -13.39 -27.71 -12.51
N ASP A 28 -13.10 -28.77 -13.26
CA ASP A 28 -12.06 -29.76 -12.96
C ASP A 28 -11.17 -30.02 -14.19
N ASN A 29 -10.09 -30.80 -14.02
CA ASN A 29 -9.18 -31.11 -15.11
C ASN A 29 -9.86 -31.94 -16.22
N LEU A 30 -10.81 -32.81 -15.85
CA LEU A 30 -11.53 -33.65 -16.79
C LEU A 30 -12.37 -32.83 -17.77
N PHE A 31 -12.97 -31.73 -17.32
CA PHE A 31 -13.64 -30.77 -18.20
C PHE A 31 -12.69 -30.23 -19.28
N PHE A 32 -11.51 -29.76 -18.89
CA PHE A 32 -10.55 -29.18 -19.83
C PHE A 32 -9.94 -30.22 -20.77
N GLU A 33 -9.68 -31.46 -20.31
CA GLU A 33 -9.19 -32.54 -21.18
C GLU A 33 -10.15 -32.84 -22.34
N ASN A 34 -11.46 -32.84 -22.08
CA ASN A 34 -12.48 -33.12 -23.10
C ASN A 34 -12.91 -31.89 -23.91
N LEU A 35 -12.51 -30.68 -23.50
CA LEU A 35 -13.00 -29.43 -24.09
C LEU A 35 -12.52 -29.21 -25.52
N LEU A 36 -11.31 -29.66 -25.88
CA LEU A 36 -10.76 -29.50 -27.22
C LEU A 36 -11.68 -30.11 -28.29
N GLU A 37 -12.21 -31.32 -28.05
CA GLU A 37 -13.11 -31.98 -28.99
C GLU A 37 -14.40 -31.18 -29.22
N GLN A 38 -14.91 -30.55 -28.16
CA GLN A 38 -16.14 -29.76 -28.22
C GLN A 38 -15.97 -28.43 -28.96
N ILE A 39 -14.80 -27.78 -28.81
CA ILE A 39 -14.55 -26.46 -29.40
C ILE A 39 -13.85 -26.54 -30.77
N LYS A 40 -13.37 -27.72 -31.20
CA LYS A 40 -12.63 -27.90 -32.47
C LYS A 40 -13.38 -27.33 -33.68
N GLN A 41 -14.65 -27.71 -33.86
CA GLN A 41 -15.45 -27.23 -34.99
C GLN A 41 -15.73 -25.71 -34.92
N PRO A 42 -16.21 -25.15 -33.78
CA PRO A 42 -16.33 -23.71 -33.61
C PRO A 42 -15.04 -22.92 -33.92
N VAL A 43 -13.89 -23.39 -33.45
CA VAL A 43 -12.58 -22.77 -33.71
C VAL A 43 -12.30 -22.70 -35.21
N LEU A 44 -12.44 -23.82 -35.94
CA LEU A 44 -12.20 -23.88 -37.37
C LEU A 44 -13.16 -22.99 -38.17
N THR A 45 -14.43 -22.91 -37.75
CA THR A 45 -15.40 -21.99 -38.36
C THR A 45 -14.98 -20.53 -38.19
N ILE A 46 -14.55 -20.13 -36.99
CA ILE A 46 -14.08 -18.76 -36.72
C ILE A 46 -12.82 -18.46 -37.54
N PHE A 47 -11.85 -19.38 -37.60
CA PHE A 47 -10.65 -19.21 -38.42
C PHE A 47 -10.99 -18.98 -39.90
N ASN A 48 -11.93 -19.75 -40.46
CA ASN A 48 -12.38 -19.54 -41.82
C ASN A 48 -13.08 -18.18 -42.01
N LEU A 49 -13.94 -17.77 -41.07
CA LEU A 49 -14.65 -16.50 -41.13
C LEU A 49 -13.70 -15.30 -41.13
N TYR A 50 -12.63 -15.36 -40.33
CA TYR A 50 -11.59 -14.31 -40.27
C TYR A 50 -10.45 -14.50 -41.28
N SER A 51 -10.58 -15.44 -42.23
CA SER A 51 -9.58 -15.72 -43.28
C SER A 51 -8.19 -16.08 -42.74
N PHE A 52 -8.14 -16.83 -41.63
CA PHE A 52 -6.89 -17.32 -41.05
C PHE A 52 -6.32 -18.46 -41.92
N PRO A 53 -4.98 -18.55 -42.10
CA PRO A 53 -4.34 -19.71 -42.69
C PRO A 53 -4.76 -21.04 -42.05
N VAL A 54 -4.96 -22.07 -42.88
CA VAL A 54 -5.28 -23.44 -42.45
C VAL A 54 -4.10 -24.03 -41.68
N ILE A 55 -4.37 -24.65 -40.54
CA ILE A 55 -3.39 -25.31 -39.68
C ILE A 55 -3.72 -26.80 -39.52
N ASP A 56 -2.72 -27.62 -39.23
CA ASP A 56 -2.90 -29.05 -38.97
C ASP A 56 -3.37 -29.31 -37.53
N ASP A 57 -3.83 -30.54 -37.27
CA ASP A 57 -4.34 -30.94 -35.95
C ASP A 57 -3.27 -30.88 -34.85
N THR A 58 -2.01 -31.13 -35.19
CA THR A 58 -0.87 -31.03 -34.27
C THR A 58 -0.68 -29.59 -33.80
N THR A 59 -0.68 -28.63 -34.72
CA THR A 59 -0.53 -27.20 -34.42
C THR A 59 -1.75 -26.68 -33.65
N LEU A 60 -2.96 -27.09 -34.02
CA LEU A 60 -4.18 -26.73 -33.29
C LEU A 60 -4.12 -27.21 -31.83
N THR A 61 -3.67 -28.45 -31.61
CA THR A 61 -3.51 -29.01 -30.27
C THR A 61 -2.47 -28.22 -29.46
N GLN A 62 -1.35 -27.84 -30.08
CA GLN A 62 -0.35 -26.98 -29.43
C GLN A 62 -0.93 -25.61 -29.04
N TYR A 63 -1.65 -24.94 -29.94
CA TYR A 63 -2.28 -23.64 -29.65
C TYR A 63 -3.32 -23.76 -28.55
N TYR A 64 -4.10 -24.84 -28.54
CA TYR A 64 -5.05 -25.14 -27.48
C TYR A 64 -4.36 -25.29 -26.12
N GLN A 65 -3.27 -26.06 -26.06
CA GLN A 65 -2.54 -26.26 -24.80
C GLN A 65 -1.93 -24.95 -24.26
N ILE A 66 -1.42 -24.08 -25.14
CA ILE A 66 -0.92 -22.76 -24.73
C ILE A 66 -2.08 -21.88 -24.24
N ALA A 67 -3.19 -21.82 -24.98
CA ALA A 67 -4.38 -21.07 -24.58
C ALA A 67 -4.96 -21.55 -23.25
N LEU A 68 -4.96 -22.86 -23.02
CA LEU A 68 -5.42 -23.47 -21.77
C LEU A 68 -4.51 -23.09 -20.60
N LYS A 69 -3.19 -23.18 -20.76
CA LYS A 69 -2.23 -22.76 -19.72
C LYS A 69 -2.35 -21.27 -19.40
N GLU A 70 -2.53 -20.42 -20.41
CA GLU A 70 -2.83 -19.00 -20.17
C GLU A 70 -4.10 -18.81 -19.36
N TYR A 71 -5.20 -19.45 -19.78
CA TYR A 71 -6.49 -19.34 -19.11
C TYR A 71 -6.38 -19.77 -17.64
N LEU A 72 -5.78 -20.93 -17.38
CA LEU A 72 -5.61 -21.48 -16.04
C LEU A 72 -4.63 -20.66 -15.18
N SER A 73 -3.68 -19.93 -15.78
CA SER A 73 -2.76 -19.08 -15.02
C SER A 73 -3.34 -17.69 -14.70
N ILE A 74 -4.39 -17.28 -15.42
CA ILE A 74 -4.97 -15.94 -15.35
C ILE A 74 -6.31 -15.93 -14.60
N ASN A 75 -7.14 -16.96 -14.76
CA ASN A 75 -8.50 -17.00 -14.24
C ASN A 75 -8.60 -17.15 -12.70
N PRO A 76 -7.72 -17.93 -12.02
CA PRO A 76 -7.74 -18.04 -10.57
C PRO A 76 -7.48 -16.70 -9.87
N ILE A 77 -6.74 -15.79 -10.50
CA ILE A 77 -6.34 -14.50 -9.94
C ILE A 77 -7.54 -13.80 -9.30
N ILE A 78 -7.37 -13.39 -8.05
CA ILE A 78 -8.32 -12.53 -7.32
C ILE A 78 -7.68 -11.17 -7.08
N ILE A 79 -8.52 -10.15 -6.93
CA ILE A 79 -8.10 -8.81 -6.55
C ILE A 79 -9.17 -8.26 -5.61
N GLU A 80 -8.74 -7.69 -4.49
CA GLU A 80 -9.63 -7.01 -3.57
C GLU A 80 -9.98 -5.61 -4.11
N PRO A 81 -11.21 -5.11 -3.89
CA PRO A 81 -11.57 -3.75 -4.28
C PRO A 81 -10.67 -2.70 -3.64
N SER A 82 -10.39 -1.60 -4.32
CA SER A 82 -9.66 -0.47 -3.72
C SER A 82 -10.39 0.16 -2.53
N HIS A 83 -9.64 0.63 -1.53
CA HIS A 83 -10.16 1.38 -0.38
C HIS A 83 -10.00 2.89 -0.59
N ALA A 84 -10.88 3.71 -0.02
CA ALA A 84 -10.83 5.16 -0.16
C ALA A 84 -11.18 5.91 1.14
N LEU A 85 -10.35 6.89 1.49
CA LEU A 85 -10.73 7.96 2.41
C LEU A 85 -11.15 9.16 1.59
N THR A 86 -12.29 9.76 1.91
CA THR A 86 -12.82 10.94 1.24
C THR A 86 -13.11 12.05 2.22
N LYS A 87 -12.97 13.29 1.78
CA LYS A 87 -13.35 14.47 2.56
C LYS A 87 -14.82 14.44 2.99
N GLU A 88 -15.09 15.05 4.13
CA GLU A 88 -16.46 15.17 4.65
C GLU A 88 -17.37 15.92 3.66
N GLY A 89 -18.62 15.47 3.57
CA GLY A 89 -19.62 16.05 2.67
C GLY A 89 -19.40 15.74 1.18
N PHE A 90 -18.45 14.87 0.83
CA PHE A 90 -18.19 14.47 -0.56
C PHE A 90 -19.47 13.94 -1.24
N LYS A 91 -19.75 14.50 -2.42
CA LYS A 91 -20.81 14.05 -3.32
C LYS A 91 -20.25 13.95 -4.73
N THR A 92 -20.43 12.80 -5.37
CA THR A 92 -20.01 12.63 -6.76
C THR A 92 -20.85 13.52 -7.69
N TRP A 93 -20.18 14.20 -8.61
CA TRP A 93 -20.81 14.95 -9.70
C TRP A 93 -21.10 14.05 -10.91
N LEU A 94 -20.44 12.90 -11.00
CA LEU A 94 -20.52 11.98 -12.13
C LEU A 94 -21.71 11.03 -11.95
N THR A 95 -22.91 11.54 -12.19
CA THR A 95 -24.16 10.77 -12.13
C THR A 95 -24.57 10.25 -13.51
N LYS A 96 -25.50 9.29 -13.57
CA LYS A 96 -26.10 8.83 -14.83
C LYS A 96 -26.75 9.97 -15.61
N ASP A 97 -27.39 10.90 -14.89
CA ASP A 97 -28.02 12.07 -15.49
C ASP A 97 -26.99 13.06 -16.06
N TYR A 98 -25.84 13.22 -15.39
CA TYR A 98 -24.74 14.06 -15.88
C TYR A 98 -24.13 13.52 -17.18
N LEU A 99 -23.89 12.21 -17.25
CA LEU A 99 -23.38 11.58 -18.46
C LEU A 99 -24.41 11.70 -19.59
N GLY A 100 -25.69 11.50 -19.28
CA GLY A 100 -26.76 11.43 -20.26
C GLY A 100 -26.79 10.06 -20.96
N VAL A 101 -27.88 9.81 -21.69
CA VAL A 101 -28.17 8.48 -22.28
C VAL A 101 -27.18 8.10 -23.39
N ASP A 102 -26.61 9.08 -24.10
CA ASP A 102 -25.77 8.87 -25.29
C ASP A 102 -24.26 9.00 -25.03
N PHE A 103 -23.82 9.15 -23.78
CA PHE A 103 -22.40 9.28 -23.47
C PHE A 103 -21.63 7.98 -23.79
N LYS A 104 -20.44 8.14 -24.38
CA LYS A 104 -19.57 7.03 -24.79
C LYS A 104 -18.16 7.24 -24.27
N TRP A 105 -17.63 6.19 -23.65
CA TRP A 105 -16.25 6.10 -23.19
C TRP A 105 -15.34 5.75 -24.38
N ASN A 106 -14.83 6.74 -25.10
CA ASN A 106 -14.09 6.50 -26.34
C ASN A 106 -12.63 6.10 -26.11
N TYR A 107 -11.90 6.90 -25.33
CA TYR A 107 -10.51 6.64 -24.98
C TYR A 107 -10.42 5.44 -24.02
N THR A 108 -11.32 5.40 -23.04
CA THR A 108 -11.33 4.35 -22.01
C THR A 108 -11.59 2.96 -22.59
N GLU A 109 -12.58 2.76 -23.46
CA GLU A 109 -12.86 1.45 -24.06
C GLU A 109 -11.69 0.93 -24.91
N ARG A 110 -11.02 1.82 -25.66
CA ARG A 110 -9.83 1.45 -26.46
C ARG A 110 -8.70 0.97 -25.55
N TYR A 111 -8.49 1.65 -24.42
CA TYR A 111 -7.47 1.28 -23.45
C TYR A 111 -7.79 -0.05 -22.73
N LEU A 112 -9.01 -0.25 -22.24
CA LEU A 112 -9.41 -1.51 -21.61
C LEU A 112 -9.32 -2.69 -22.58
N THR A 113 -9.70 -2.49 -23.86
CA THR A 113 -9.53 -3.50 -24.92
C THR A 113 -8.06 -3.80 -25.18
N GLN A 114 -7.19 -2.78 -25.17
CA GLN A 114 -5.75 -2.98 -25.32
C GLN A 114 -5.18 -3.79 -24.14
N LEU A 115 -5.62 -3.53 -22.89
CA LEU A 115 -5.21 -4.31 -21.72
C LEU A 115 -5.61 -5.79 -21.82
N ALA A 116 -6.81 -6.08 -22.32
CA ALA A 116 -7.26 -7.46 -22.55
C ALA A 116 -6.33 -8.22 -23.51
N LYS A 117 -5.85 -7.56 -24.57
CA LYS A 117 -4.89 -8.16 -25.52
C LYS A 117 -3.50 -8.42 -24.95
N THR A 118 -3.13 -7.75 -23.86
CA THR A 118 -1.81 -7.94 -23.21
C THR A 118 -1.77 -9.10 -22.22
N GLY A 119 -2.83 -9.91 -22.11
CA GLY A 119 -2.85 -11.09 -21.25
C GLY A 119 -3.18 -10.82 -19.78
N ARG A 120 -3.79 -9.65 -19.46
CA ARG A 120 -4.31 -9.39 -18.11
C ARG A 120 -5.61 -10.15 -17.85
N SER A 121 -5.86 -10.50 -16.59
CA SER A 121 -7.13 -11.15 -16.22
C SER A 121 -8.30 -10.19 -16.36
N GLU A 122 -9.48 -10.74 -16.70
CA GLU A 122 -10.73 -9.98 -16.79
C GLU A 122 -11.02 -9.26 -15.47
N LYS A 123 -10.83 -9.93 -14.32
CA LYS A 123 -11.00 -9.35 -12.98
C LYS A 123 -10.07 -8.16 -12.71
N VAL A 124 -8.80 -8.24 -13.13
CA VAL A 124 -7.84 -7.14 -12.98
C VAL A 124 -8.23 -5.96 -13.88
N ILE A 125 -8.72 -6.23 -15.09
CA ILE A 125 -9.21 -5.17 -15.99
C ILE A 125 -10.45 -4.50 -15.41
N SER A 126 -11.40 -5.29 -14.89
CA SER A 126 -12.59 -4.78 -14.20
C SER A 126 -12.23 -3.95 -12.97
N GLU A 127 -11.26 -4.37 -12.16
CA GLU A 127 -10.83 -3.56 -11.02
C GLU A 127 -10.15 -2.25 -11.47
N ILE A 128 -9.34 -2.26 -12.54
CA ILE A 128 -8.80 -1.03 -13.13
C ILE A 128 -9.93 -0.12 -13.61
N GLU A 129 -10.95 -0.68 -14.25
CA GLU A 129 -12.13 0.05 -14.71
C GLU A 129 -12.88 0.71 -13.54
N LEU A 130 -13.16 -0.05 -12.47
CA LEU A 130 -13.88 0.42 -11.28
C LEU A 130 -13.08 1.43 -10.47
N SER A 131 -11.82 1.12 -10.15
CA SER A 131 -10.94 2.01 -9.38
C SER A 131 -10.66 3.32 -10.11
N SER A 132 -10.43 3.30 -11.44
CA SER A 132 -10.25 4.52 -12.21
C SER A 132 -11.53 5.36 -12.31
N LEU A 133 -12.71 4.74 -12.32
CA LEU A 133 -13.99 5.44 -12.23
C LEU A 133 -14.15 6.12 -10.87
N SER A 134 -13.91 5.37 -9.78
CA SER A 134 -13.95 5.86 -8.40
C SER A 134 -13.01 7.05 -8.17
N ILE A 135 -11.85 7.08 -8.84
CA ILE A 135 -10.92 8.22 -8.80
C ILE A 135 -11.53 9.44 -9.49
N VAL A 136 -12.00 9.32 -10.74
CA VAL A 136 -12.52 10.48 -11.49
C VAL A 136 -13.82 11.04 -10.90
N GLU A 137 -14.63 10.20 -10.24
CA GLU A 137 -15.79 10.63 -9.45
C GLU A 137 -15.41 11.60 -8.32
N LYS A 138 -14.20 11.46 -7.77
CA LYS A 138 -13.66 12.29 -6.70
C LYS A 138 -12.86 13.49 -7.19
N MET A 139 -12.54 13.55 -8.49
CA MET A 139 -11.90 14.71 -9.12
C MET A 139 -12.91 15.84 -9.31
N GLY A 140 -12.49 17.05 -9.66
CA GLY A 140 -13.43 18.14 -9.97
C GLY A 140 -14.16 17.95 -11.30
N ASN A 141 -15.36 18.53 -11.41
CA ASN A 141 -16.17 18.49 -12.63
C ASN A 141 -15.60 19.43 -13.71
N PRO A 142 -15.04 18.93 -14.84
CA PRO A 142 -14.41 19.77 -15.86
C PRO A 142 -15.40 20.71 -16.57
N LYS A 143 -16.69 20.35 -16.60
CA LYS A 143 -17.76 21.16 -17.20
C LYS A 143 -18.42 22.12 -16.20
N SER A 144 -17.94 22.18 -14.96
CA SER A 144 -18.43 23.16 -13.99
C SER A 144 -18.15 24.59 -14.45
N ASN A 145 -19.08 25.49 -14.13
CA ASN A 145 -18.89 26.94 -14.26
C ASN A 145 -18.14 27.52 -13.04
N GLU A 146 -18.06 26.76 -11.95
CA GLU A 146 -17.34 27.16 -10.73
C GLU A 146 -15.87 26.73 -10.80
N SER A 147 -15.02 27.51 -10.14
CA SER A 147 -13.62 27.15 -9.93
C SER A 147 -13.51 26.01 -8.93
N PHE A 148 -12.55 25.11 -9.11
CA PHE A 148 -12.27 24.05 -8.16
C PHE A 148 -10.78 23.76 -8.09
N TYR A 149 -10.34 23.30 -6.93
CA TYR A 149 -9.02 22.74 -6.72
C TYR A 149 -9.15 21.44 -5.93
N THR A 150 -8.96 20.32 -6.61
CA THR A 150 -9.03 18.98 -6.02
C THR A 150 -7.64 18.38 -5.87
N ARG A 151 -7.33 17.81 -4.69
CA ARG A 151 -6.06 17.17 -4.33
C ARG A 151 -6.32 15.73 -3.89
N GLY A 152 -5.79 14.77 -4.64
CA GLY A 152 -5.91 13.35 -4.33
C GLY A 152 -4.56 12.64 -4.27
N LEU A 153 -4.52 11.51 -3.56
CA LEU A 153 -3.37 10.60 -3.55
C LEU A 153 -3.83 9.17 -3.84
N VAL A 154 -3.16 8.51 -4.78
CA VAL A 154 -3.35 7.09 -5.08
C VAL A 154 -2.10 6.33 -4.65
N VAL A 155 -2.29 5.42 -3.72
CA VAL A 155 -1.27 4.56 -3.13
C VAL A 155 -1.43 3.15 -3.69
N GLY A 156 -0.34 2.50 -4.06
CA GLY A 156 -0.37 1.08 -4.43
C GLY A 156 1.02 0.48 -4.46
N SER A 157 1.17 -0.83 -4.39
CA SER A 157 2.49 -1.46 -4.26
C SER A 157 3.44 -1.21 -5.47
N VAL A 158 4.74 -1.42 -5.28
CA VAL A 158 5.76 -1.20 -6.33
C VAL A 158 5.55 -2.16 -7.49
N GLN A 159 5.36 -1.65 -8.72
CA GLN A 159 5.05 -2.49 -9.91
C GLN A 159 3.73 -3.29 -9.84
N SER A 160 2.79 -2.93 -8.96
CA SER A 160 1.49 -3.62 -8.86
C SER A 160 0.51 -3.33 -10.01
N GLY A 161 0.76 -2.29 -10.82
CA GLY A 161 -0.15 -1.86 -11.88
C GLY A 161 -0.63 -0.41 -11.75
N LYS A 162 -0.08 0.39 -10.83
CA LYS A 162 -0.36 1.84 -10.68
C LYS A 162 -0.34 2.61 -12.00
N THR A 163 0.65 2.36 -12.85
CA THR A 163 0.74 2.98 -14.19
C THR A 163 -0.45 2.62 -15.07
N GLY A 164 -0.93 1.38 -14.96
CA GLY A 164 -2.11 0.95 -15.66
C GLY A 164 -3.38 1.67 -15.18
N ASN A 165 -3.50 1.90 -13.87
CA ASN A 165 -4.61 2.64 -13.27
C ASN A 165 -4.56 4.14 -13.65
N PHE A 166 -3.42 4.82 -13.54
CA PHE A 166 -3.40 6.25 -13.91
C PHE A 166 -3.59 6.46 -15.42
N ASN A 167 -3.12 5.55 -16.28
CA ASN A 167 -3.45 5.60 -17.70
C ASN A 167 -4.97 5.47 -17.94
N ALA A 168 -5.67 4.65 -17.15
CA ALA A 168 -7.14 4.59 -17.20
C ALA A 168 -7.77 5.93 -16.75
N VAL A 169 -7.25 6.54 -15.68
CA VAL A 169 -7.69 7.86 -15.20
C VAL A 169 -7.48 8.95 -16.26
N ILE A 170 -6.34 8.94 -16.97
CA ILE A 170 -6.06 9.87 -18.08
C ILE A 170 -7.09 9.67 -19.21
N ASN A 171 -7.28 8.43 -19.67
CA ASN A 171 -8.27 8.11 -20.72
C ASN A 171 -9.69 8.58 -20.33
N ARG A 172 -10.10 8.32 -19.08
CA ARG A 172 -11.40 8.79 -18.56
C ARG A 172 -11.48 10.30 -18.48
N SER A 173 -10.42 10.97 -18.05
CA SER A 173 -10.39 12.43 -17.93
C SER A 173 -10.55 13.11 -19.29
N ILE A 174 -9.95 12.54 -20.34
CA ILE A 174 -10.13 13.01 -21.73
C ILE A 174 -11.59 12.85 -22.15
N ASP A 175 -12.17 11.66 -21.95
CA ASP A 175 -13.58 11.39 -22.27
C ASP A 175 -14.55 12.35 -21.52
N LEU A 176 -14.18 12.81 -20.33
CA LEU A 176 -14.97 13.73 -19.49
C LEU A 176 -14.77 15.22 -19.83
N GLY A 177 -13.76 15.57 -20.62
CA GLY A 177 -13.51 16.95 -21.07
C GLY A 177 -12.39 17.71 -20.35
N TYR A 178 -11.43 17.01 -19.72
CA TYR A 178 -10.18 17.65 -19.30
C TYR A 178 -9.33 18.00 -20.51
N GLY A 179 -9.06 19.29 -20.71
CA GLY A 179 -8.39 19.79 -21.91
C GLY A 179 -6.86 19.86 -21.82
N LEU A 180 -6.29 19.84 -20.61
CA LEU A 180 -4.84 19.82 -20.39
C LEU A 180 -4.46 18.77 -19.36
N ILE A 181 -3.59 17.83 -19.74
CA ILE A 181 -3.10 16.78 -18.85
C ILE A 181 -1.57 16.86 -18.78
N ILE A 182 -1.04 17.04 -17.58
CA ILE A 182 0.40 17.16 -17.32
C ILE A 182 0.82 16.00 -16.44
N ILE A 183 1.69 15.14 -16.95
CA ILE A 183 2.29 14.04 -16.20
C ILE A 183 3.68 14.48 -15.74
N LEU A 184 3.83 14.66 -14.43
CA LEU A 184 5.11 14.90 -13.78
C LEU A 184 5.76 13.55 -13.46
N SER A 185 6.68 13.12 -14.31
CA SER A 185 7.54 11.96 -14.06
C SER A 185 8.67 12.31 -13.07
N GLY A 186 9.53 11.35 -12.74
CA GLY A 186 10.67 11.63 -11.86
C GLY A 186 11.72 12.61 -12.43
N ILE A 187 12.84 12.73 -11.74
CA ILE A 187 13.89 13.73 -12.04
C ILE A 187 14.71 13.34 -13.29
N MET A 188 14.72 12.05 -13.65
CA MET A 188 15.60 11.48 -14.69
C MET A 188 14.90 11.40 -16.05
N GLU A 189 15.65 11.68 -17.11
CA GLU A 189 15.16 11.61 -18.50
C GLU A 189 14.75 10.20 -18.91
N ASP A 190 15.47 9.18 -18.45
CA ASP A 190 15.17 7.78 -18.76
C ASP A 190 13.78 7.36 -18.26
N LEU A 191 13.37 7.89 -17.08
CA LEU A 191 12.04 7.65 -16.52
C LEU A 191 10.96 8.42 -17.28
N ARG A 192 11.21 9.70 -17.57
CA ARG A 192 10.29 10.52 -18.39
C ARG A 192 10.04 9.88 -19.76
N SER A 193 11.11 9.43 -20.43
CA SER A 193 11.05 8.79 -21.75
C SER A 193 10.25 7.48 -21.72
N GLN A 194 10.45 6.64 -20.69
CA GLN A 194 9.64 5.42 -20.49
C GLN A 194 8.16 5.74 -20.27
N THR A 195 7.85 6.72 -19.41
CA THR A 195 6.46 7.14 -19.18
C THR A 195 5.83 7.68 -20.47
N GLN A 196 6.58 8.48 -21.25
CA GLN A 196 6.12 8.96 -22.55
C GLN A 196 5.81 7.83 -23.53
N LEU A 197 6.68 6.82 -23.64
CA LEU A 197 6.43 5.67 -24.52
C LEU A 197 5.16 4.90 -24.13
N ARG A 198 4.86 4.80 -22.83
CA ARG A 198 3.61 4.22 -22.33
C ARG A 198 2.41 5.09 -22.69
N ILE A 199 2.47 6.40 -22.48
CA ILE A 199 1.39 7.34 -22.84
C ILE A 199 1.13 7.35 -24.36
N GLU A 200 2.18 7.30 -25.19
CA GLU A 200 2.08 7.16 -26.65
C GLU A 200 1.32 5.88 -27.06
N SER A 201 1.53 4.78 -26.33
CA SER A 201 0.85 3.49 -26.59
C SER A 201 -0.56 3.44 -26.04
N ASP A 202 -0.76 3.87 -24.79
CA ASP A 202 -1.92 3.52 -23.97
C ASP A 202 -2.99 4.63 -23.94
N VAL A 203 -2.65 5.83 -24.41
CA VAL A 203 -3.56 6.98 -24.45
C VAL A 203 -3.59 7.59 -25.86
N ILE A 204 -2.45 8.02 -26.38
CA ILE A 204 -2.37 8.80 -27.63
C ILE A 204 -2.60 7.89 -28.86
N GLY A 205 -2.08 6.67 -28.85
CA GLY A 205 -2.22 5.72 -29.95
C GLY A 205 -1.27 5.95 -31.14
N GLU A 206 -0.35 6.90 -31.05
CA GLU A 206 0.72 7.13 -32.03
C GLU A 206 2.00 7.66 -31.36
N GLY A 207 3.13 7.49 -32.05
CA GLY A 207 4.40 8.05 -31.61
C GLY A 207 5.55 7.66 -32.53
N GLN A 208 6.74 8.20 -32.28
CA GLN A 208 7.91 7.91 -33.11
C GLN A 208 8.38 6.47 -32.95
N ASN A 209 8.69 5.82 -34.07
CA ASN A 209 9.42 4.57 -34.08
C ASN A 209 10.89 4.85 -33.68
N LEU A 210 11.42 4.09 -32.73
CA LEU A 210 12.77 4.31 -32.18
C LEU A 210 13.88 4.03 -33.22
N GLU A 211 13.66 3.09 -34.12
CA GLU A 211 14.61 2.68 -35.16
C GLU A 211 14.50 3.56 -36.41
N THR A 212 13.28 3.77 -36.92
CA THR A 212 13.05 4.45 -38.21
C THR A 212 12.76 5.94 -38.10
N GLN A 213 12.53 6.44 -36.88
CA GLN A 213 12.19 7.84 -36.55
C GLN A 213 10.91 8.38 -37.21
N LYS A 214 10.12 7.54 -37.87
CA LYS A 214 8.81 7.90 -38.43
C LYS A 214 7.70 7.75 -37.39
N ASN A 215 6.68 8.59 -37.48
CA ASN A 215 5.46 8.41 -36.69
C ASN A 215 4.76 7.12 -37.12
N GLN A 216 4.34 6.34 -36.13
CA GLN A 216 3.60 5.10 -36.34
C GLN A 216 2.47 4.95 -35.34
N THR A 217 1.44 4.20 -35.72
CA THR A 217 0.34 3.81 -34.83
C THR A 217 0.86 2.83 -33.76
N LYS A 218 0.51 3.06 -32.50
CA LYS A 218 0.89 2.27 -31.32
C LYS A 218 -0.34 1.92 -30.48
N GLY A 219 -0.23 0.88 -29.64
CA GLY A 219 -1.24 0.44 -28.66
C GLY A 219 -2.70 0.70 -29.05
N VAL A 220 -3.38 1.60 -28.34
CA VAL A 220 -4.81 1.92 -28.52
C VAL A 220 -5.17 2.38 -29.93
N GLY A 221 -4.24 3.01 -30.66
CA GLY A 221 -4.46 3.40 -32.06
C GLY A 221 -4.54 2.20 -33.01
N LYS A 222 -4.00 1.03 -32.63
CA LYS A 222 -4.15 -0.23 -33.37
C LYS A 222 -5.49 -0.91 -33.09
N ILE A 223 -6.15 -0.59 -31.97
CA ILE A 223 -7.50 -1.05 -31.68
C ILE A 223 -8.48 -0.34 -32.60
N ARG A 224 -8.46 1.00 -32.58
CA ARG A 224 -9.28 1.84 -33.46
C ARG A 224 -8.65 3.24 -33.59
N ARG A 225 -8.37 3.66 -34.83
CA ARG A 225 -7.77 4.97 -35.13
C ARG A 225 -8.70 6.13 -34.77
N PHE A 226 -8.10 7.26 -34.37
CA PHE A 226 -8.79 8.50 -34.04
C PHE A 226 -8.90 9.45 -35.24
N GLY A 227 -9.84 10.39 -35.16
CA GLY A 227 -10.03 11.45 -36.14
C GLY A 227 -10.25 10.95 -37.57
N LYS A 228 -9.85 11.77 -38.55
CA LYS A 228 -10.10 11.57 -39.99
C LYS A 228 -9.58 10.25 -40.58
N LEU A 229 -8.62 9.61 -39.89
CA LEU A 229 -8.01 8.35 -40.32
C LEU A 229 -8.71 7.11 -39.74
N GLY A 230 -9.78 7.28 -38.94
CA GLY A 230 -10.55 6.22 -38.34
C GLY A 230 -11.92 6.70 -37.87
N ASP A 231 -12.05 6.96 -36.57
CA ASP A 231 -13.28 7.41 -35.94
C ASP A 231 -13.40 8.94 -35.93
N ASN A 232 -14.07 9.49 -36.95
CA ASN A 232 -14.22 10.94 -37.12
C ASN A 232 -14.91 11.65 -35.93
N ALA A 233 -15.68 10.92 -35.12
CA ALA A 233 -16.38 11.47 -33.96
C ALA A 233 -15.47 11.69 -32.74
N VAL A 234 -14.25 11.15 -32.76
CA VAL A 234 -13.30 11.22 -31.63
C VAL A 234 -12.06 11.97 -32.08
N GLU A 235 -11.86 13.15 -31.50
CA GLU A 235 -10.67 13.97 -31.78
C GLU A 235 -9.41 13.32 -31.22
N GLN A 236 -8.30 13.48 -31.92
CA GLN A 236 -7.00 12.99 -31.51
C GLN A 236 -6.36 13.96 -30.51
N VAL A 237 -5.95 13.46 -29.35
CA VAL A 237 -5.15 14.22 -28.39
C VAL A 237 -3.76 14.55 -28.94
N ILE A 238 -3.24 15.73 -28.59
CA ILE A 238 -1.93 16.20 -29.07
C ILE A 238 -0.89 16.07 -27.97
N SER A 239 0.24 15.43 -28.29
CA SER A 239 1.40 15.36 -27.39
C SER A 239 2.41 16.44 -27.74
N ILE A 240 2.72 17.31 -26.79
CA ILE A 240 3.73 18.38 -26.97
C ILE A 240 5.14 17.83 -26.78
N THR A 241 5.28 16.89 -25.85
CA THR A 241 6.55 16.21 -25.54
C THR A 241 6.67 14.92 -26.35
N SER A 242 7.88 14.40 -26.47
CA SER A 242 8.16 13.12 -27.13
C SER A 242 9.17 12.30 -26.34
N SER A 243 9.37 11.03 -26.68
CA SER A 243 10.35 10.17 -26.00
C SER A 243 11.80 10.70 -26.07
N LYS A 244 12.10 11.58 -27.04
CA LYS A 244 13.41 12.20 -27.25
C LYS A 244 13.54 13.63 -26.71
N SER A 245 12.43 14.36 -26.59
CA SER A 245 12.44 15.77 -26.18
C SER A 245 11.43 16.03 -25.06
N ASP A 246 11.94 16.57 -23.96
CA ASP A 246 11.14 17.22 -22.92
C ASP A 246 10.76 18.65 -23.36
N PHE A 247 9.92 19.33 -22.57
CA PHE A 247 9.45 20.69 -22.80
C PHE A 247 10.63 21.69 -22.80
N ASN A 248 10.75 22.47 -23.88
CA ASN A 248 11.83 23.43 -24.08
C ASN A 248 11.37 24.66 -24.89
N ASN A 249 12.19 25.70 -24.90
CA ASN A 249 11.87 26.98 -25.57
C ASN A 249 11.69 26.87 -27.10
N ASN A 250 12.25 25.84 -27.75
CA ASN A 250 12.07 25.68 -29.20
C ASN A 250 10.68 25.10 -29.52
N LEU A 251 10.14 24.25 -28.63
CA LEU A 251 8.76 23.75 -28.70
C LEU A 251 7.72 24.86 -28.46
N VAL A 252 8.06 25.88 -27.66
CA VAL A 252 7.23 27.07 -27.41
C VAL A 252 6.93 27.84 -28.71
N ASN A 253 7.82 27.80 -29.70
CA ASN A 253 7.66 28.50 -30.98
C ASN A 253 6.99 27.65 -32.07
N ALA A 254 6.65 26.39 -31.78
CA ALA A 254 6.03 25.48 -32.72
C ALA A 254 4.51 25.43 -32.49
N ASP A 255 3.77 26.44 -33.00
CA ASP A 255 2.29 26.53 -33.09
C ASP A 255 1.49 25.67 -32.09
N PHE A 256 1.81 25.80 -30.80
CA PHE A 256 1.11 25.09 -29.77
C PHE A 256 -0.18 25.84 -29.42
N SER A 257 -1.33 25.16 -29.51
CA SER A 257 -2.64 25.72 -29.21
C SER A 257 -3.30 25.00 -28.04
N LEU A 258 -3.81 25.78 -27.06
CA LEU A 258 -4.68 25.26 -25.99
C LEU A 258 -6.12 24.95 -26.48
N ASN A 259 -6.42 25.14 -27.77
CA ASN A 259 -7.73 24.83 -28.34
C ASN A 259 -7.99 23.32 -28.53
N HIS A 260 -6.96 22.49 -28.38
CA HIS A 260 -7.04 21.04 -28.46
C HIS A 260 -6.84 20.40 -27.09
N THR A 261 -7.19 19.11 -26.95
CA THR A 261 -6.83 18.34 -25.76
C THR A 261 -5.34 18.00 -25.81
N ASN A 262 -4.58 18.48 -24.83
CA ASN A 262 -3.13 18.41 -24.83
C ASN A 262 -2.59 17.55 -23.70
N ILE A 263 -1.56 16.75 -24.00
CA ILE A 263 -0.85 15.90 -23.05
C ILE A 263 0.64 16.26 -23.02
N LEU A 264 1.18 16.41 -21.81
CA LEU A 264 2.61 16.63 -21.58
C LEU A 264 3.16 15.59 -20.60
N VAL A 265 4.35 15.06 -20.90
CA VAL A 265 5.13 14.25 -19.95
C VAL A 265 6.44 14.96 -19.66
N CYS A 266 6.54 15.52 -18.46
CA CYS A 266 7.64 16.39 -18.04
C CYS A 266 8.45 15.77 -16.88
N LYS A 267 9.73 16.13 -16.79
CA LYS A 267 10.53 15.85 -15.58
C LYS A 267 10.14 16.80 -14.44
N LYS A 268 10.27 16.32 -13.20
CA LYS A 268 10.36 17.17 -11.99
C LYS A 268 11.69 17.91 -11.93
N ASN A 269 11.84 18.90 -12.79
CA ASN A 269 13.06 19.69 -12.93
C ASN A 269 12.73 21.18 -12.90
N VAL A 270 13.52 21.95 -12.14
CA VAL A 270 13.33 23.40 -11.97
C VAL A 270 13.30 24.14 -13.31
N GLY A 271 14.19 23.81 -14.25
CA GLY A 271 14.25 24.46 -15.55
C GLY A 271 13.06 24.13 -16.46
N VAL A 272 12.63 22.86 -16.45
CA VAL A 272 11.48 22.39 -17.26
C VAL A 272 10.19 23.04 -16.76
N LEU A 273 9.93 22.96 -15.45
CA LEU A 273 8.74 23.57 -14.84
C LEU A 273 8.71 25.08 -15.02
N LYS A 274 9.85 25.76 -14.84
CA LYS A 274 9.99 27.20 -15.13
C LYS A 274 9.57 27.53 -16.56
N ASN A 275 10.07 26.80 -17.57
CA ASN A 275 9.72 27.07 -18.96
C ASN A 275 8.21 26.85 -19.21
N LEU A 276 7.65 25.79 -18.65
CA LEU A 276 6.22 25.47 -18.77
C LEU A 276 5.34 26.56 -18.16
N ILE A 277 5.69 27.05 -16.97
CA ILE A 277 4.96 28.11 -16.27
C ILE A 277 5.05 29.43 -17.02
N ILE A 278 6.24 29.82 -17.49
CA ILE A 278 6.41 31.05 -18.28
C ILE A 278 5.50 31.00 -19.51
N TRP A 279 5.55 29.88 -20.24
CA TRP A 279 4.78 29.73 -21.47
C TRP A 279 3.26 29.71 -21.21
N LEU A 280 2.78 28.96 -20.22
CA LEU A 280 1.35 28.96 -19.85
C LEU A 280 0.87 30.32 -19.37
N HIS A 281 1.68 31.03 -18.58
CA HIS A 281 1.36 32.39 -18.16
C HIS A 281 1.27 33.34 -19.36
N ASP A 282 2.18 33.24 -20.32
CA ASP A 282 2.18 34.10 -21.52
C ASP A 282 1.01 33.80 -22.47
N TYR A 283 0.40 32.61 -22.37
CA TYR A 283 -0.79 32.23 -23.13
C TYR A 283 -2.11 32.74 -22.51
N ILE A 284 -2.09 33.28 -21.29
CA ILE A 284 -3.28 33.86 -20.66
C ILE A 284 -3.66 35.12 -21.45
N GLY A 285 -4.93 35.23 -21.87
CA GLY A 285 -5.42 36.41 -22.57
C GLY A 285 -5.29 37.69 -21.73
N GLU A 286 -5.12 38.85 -22.38
CA GLU A 286 -4.89 40.13 -21.70
C GLU A 286 -5.99 40.52 -20.70
N ASP A 287 -7.20 39.97 -20.87
CA ASP A 287 -8.38 40.19 -20.03
C ASP A 287 -8.55 39.17 -18.90
N LYS A 288 -7.67 38.16 -18.80
CA LYS A 288 -7.77 37.07 -17.83
C LYS A 288 -6.54 37.01 -16.92
N THR A 289 -6.74 36.51 -15.71
CA THR A 289 -5.66 36.23 -14.75
C THR A 289 -5.34 34.73 -14.65
N ARG A 290 -6.26 33.88 -15.11
CA ARG A 290 -6.19 32.41 -15.04
C ARG A 290 -6.81 31.77 -16.28
N HIS A 291 -6.40 30.54 -16.53
CA HIS A 291 -6.95 29.67 -17.56
C HIS A 291 -8.25 28.99 -17.09
N ASP A 292 -9.25 28.96 -17.98
CA ASP A 292 -10.52 28.26 -17.77
C ASP A 292 -10.54 26.82 -18.30
N ILE A 293 -9.48 26.41 -19.02
CA ILE A 293 -9.34 25.02 -19.49
C ILE A 293 -9.15 24.10 -18.27
N PRO A 294 -9.94 23.02 -18.09
CA PRO A 294 -9.76 22.11 -16.98
C PRO A 294 -8.44 21.36 -17.08
N MET A 295 -7.61 21.48 -16.03
CA MET A 295 -6.28 20.88 -15.98
C MET A 295 -6.23 19.70 -14.99
N LEU A 296 -5.55 18.64 -15.41
CA LEU A 296 -5.16 17.51 -14.55
C LEU A 296 -3.64 17.41 -14.48
N ILE A 297 -3.09 17.42 -13.26
CA ILE A 297 -1.70 17.06 -12.99
C ILE A 297 -1.67 15.66 -12.39
N ILE A 298 -0.98 14.74 -13.07
CA ILE A 298 -0.62 13.42 -12.53
C ILE A 298 0.82 13.49 -12.06
N ASP A 299 1.05 13.32 -10.76
CA ASP A 299 2.38 13.34 -10.17
C ASP A 299 2.85 11.90 -9.85
N ASP A 300 3.68 11.33 -10.71
CA ASP A 300 4.21 9.97 -10.57
C ASP A 300 5.46 9.97 -9.67
N GLU A 301 5.53 9.03 -8.72
CA GLU A 301 6.46 9.07 -7.58
C GLU A 301 6.29 10.36 -6.77
N ALA A 302 5.07 10.68 -6.34
CA ALA A 302 4.73 11.93 -5.64
C ALA A 302 5.51 12.14 -4.31
N ASP A 303 6.12 11.09 -3.76
CA ASP A 303 7.02 11.12 -2.60
C ASP A 303 8.43 11.67 -2.96
N ASN A 304 8.70 11.88 -4.25
CA ASN A 304 9.99 12.29 -4.78
C ASN A 304 9.90 13.67 -5.45
N ALA A 305 10.72 14.60 -4.95
CA ALA A 305 10.96 15.97 -5.43
C ALA A 305 9.80 16.97 -5.30
N SER A 306 8.55 16.53 -5.42
CA SER A 306 7.36 17.40 -5.35
C SER A 306 7.07 17.93 -3.95
N LEU A 307 7.49 17.21 -2.91
CA LEU A 307 7.29 17.58 -1.51
C LEU A 307 8.12 18.82 -1.10
N ASN A 308 7.56 19.60 -0.18
CA ASN A 308 8.21 20.80 0.33
C ASN A 308 9.20 20.48 1.46
N ASN A 309 10.50 20.49 1.14
CA ASN A 309 11.56 20.29 2.13
C ASN A 309 11.79 21.49 3.07
N GLU A 310 11.14 22.64 2.82
CA GLU A 310 11.30 23.86 3.60
C GLU A 310 10.06 24.24 4.43
N GLY A 311 8.99 23.44 4.39
CA GLY A 311 7.70 23.78 5.01
C GLY A 311 7.76 24.13 6.49
N LYS A 312 8.65 23.48 7.25
CA LYS A 312 8.88 23.80 8.66
C LYS A 312 9.33 25.25 8.95
N LYS A 313 9.83 25.97 7.95
CA LYS A 313 10.25 27.37 8.10
C LYS A 313 9.04 28.33 8.08
N GLY A 314 7.85 27.82 7.80
CA GLY A 314 6.60 28.58 7.68
C GLY A 314 6.14 28.78 6.24
N ARG A 315 4.94 29.35 6.10
CA ARG A 315 4.23 29.53 4.81
C ARG A 315 4.99 30.26 3.70
N GLU A 316 5.94 31.12 4.07
CA GLU A 316 6.77 31.89 3.13
C GLU A 316 7.85 31.05 2.43
N TYR A 317 8.07 29.80 2.85
CA TYR A 317 9.15 28.95 2.35
C TYR A 317 8.64 27.72 1.60
N ALA A 318 9.08 27.59 0.35
CA ALA A 318 8.85 26.42 -0.47
C ALA A 318 10.14 25.94 -1.14
N SER A 319 10.35 24.62 -1.19
CA SER A 319 11.39 24.05 -2.04
C SER A 319 11.13 24.44 -3.50
N LYS A 320 12.18 24.64 -4.32
CA LYS A 320 12.00 25.19 -5.68
C LYS A 320 11.00 24.38 -6.51
N ILE A 321 11.09 23.06 -6.56
CA ILE A 321 10.18 22.23 -7.37
C ILE A 321 8.74 22.33 -6.85
N ASN A 322 8.54 22.20 -5.53
CA ASN A 322 7.23 22.36 -4.90
C ASN A 322 6.61 23.72 -5.21
N GLY A 323 7.38 24.81 -5.05
CA GLY A 323 6.92 26.16 -5.33
C GLY A 323 6.56 26.40 -6.78
N HIS A 324 7.27 25.78 -7.74
CA HIS A 324 6.88 25.81 -9.16
C HIS A 324 5.59 25.02 -9.42
N ILE A 325 5.37 23.86 -8.80
CA ILE A 325 4.12 23.09 -8.95
C ILE A 325 2.93 23.89 -8.40
N ARG A 326 3.07 24.48 -7.21
CA ARG A 326 2.04 25.35 -6.61
C ARG A 326 1.75 26.59 -7.47
N ALA A 327 2.79 27.19 -8.06
CA ALA A 327 2.63 28.31 -8.98
C ALA A 327 1.94 27.89 -10.28
N LEU A 328 2.30 26.73 -10.85
CA LEU A 328 1.64 26.16 -12.04
C LEU A 328 0.15 25.92 -11.81
N LEU A 329 -0.22 25.33 -10.67
CA LEU A 329 -1.61 25.14 -10.27
C LEU A 329 -2.35 26.48 -10.19
N SER A 330 -1.73 27.53 -9.63
CA SER A 330 -2.37 28.84 -9.46
C SER A 330 -2.78 29.54 -10.76
N LEU A 331 -2.25 29.10 -11.91
CA LEU A 331 -2.59 29.64 -13.24
C LEU A 331 -3.97 29.18 -13.75
N PHE A 332 -4.67 28.27 -13.06
CA PHE A 332 -5.91 27.65 -13.55
C PHE A 332 -7.07 27.81 -12.55
N ASN A 333 -8.26 28.06 -13.07
CA ASN A 333 -9.51 28.10 -12.29
C ASN A 333 -10.05 26.70 -11.97
N LYS A 334 -9.84 25.74 -12.87
CA LYS A 334 -10.33 24.35 -12.77
C LYS A 334 -9.15 23.40 -12.80
N LYS A 335 -8.80 22.84 -11.65
CA LYS A 335 -7.55 22.07 -11.50
C LYS A 335 -7.68 20.90 -10.55
N THR A 336 -7.10 19.78 -10.96
CA THR A 336 -6.94 18.59 -10.14
C THR A 336 -5.45 18.22 -10.07
N TYR A 337 -4.93 18.02 -8.85
CA TYR A 337 -3.61 17.45 -8.59
C TYR A 337 -3.80 16.05 -8.01
N LEU A 338 -3.23 15.04 -8.67
CA LEU A 338 -3.33 13.65 -8.27
C LEU A 338 -1.94 13.02 -8.16
N GLY A 339 -1.52 12.74 -6.93
CA GLY A 339 -0.27 12.04 -6.66
C GLY A 339 -0.42 10.53 -6.80
N TYR A 340 0.57 9.87 -7.39
CA TYR A 340 0.72 8.42 -7.38
C TYR A 340 2.02 8.04 -6.67
N THR A 341 1.94 7.12 -5.71
CA THR A 341 3.13 6.63 -5.01
C THR A 341 2.99 5.19 -4.55
N ALA A 342 4.13 4.55 -4.28
CA ALA A 342 4.17 3.28 -3.54
C ALA A 342 4.41 3.47 -2.04
N THR A 343 4.85 4.65 -1.63
CA THR A 343 5.35 4.93 -0.28
C THR A 343 4.77 6.25 0.20
N PRO A 344 3.55 6.22 0.77
CA PRO A 344 2.78 7.44 1.03
C PRO A 344 3.27 8.22 2.25
N PHE A 345 4.20 7.69 3.04
CA PHE A 345 4.65 8.27 4.30
C PHE A 345 4.98 9.77 4.18
N ALA A 346 5.79 10.14 3.19
CA ALA A 346 6.19 11.52 3.00
C ALA A 346 5.05 12.43 2.51
N ASN A 347 4.08 11.87 1.76
CA ASN A 347 2.92 12.60 1.24
C ASN A 347 1.89 12.92 2.33
N VAL A 348 1.70 12.00 3.28
CA VAL A 348 0.76 12.20 4.39
C VAL A 348 1.37 12.99 5.56
N LEU A 349 2.70 13.09 5.63
CA LEU A 349 3.45 13.86 6.63
C LEU A 349 3.97 15.21 6.11
N GLN A 350 3.57 15.66 4.91
CA GLN A 350 4.04 16.94 4.36
C GLN A 350 3.42 18.14 5.09
N ASP A 351 4.05 19.33 5.02
CA ASP A 351 3.45 20.52 5.62
C ASP A 351 2.11 20.89 4.99
N ARG A 352 1.24 21.46 5.82
CA ARG A 352 -0.08 21.97 5.43
C ARG A 352 -0.12 23.50 5.49
N ASN A 353 0.99 24.14 5.13
CA ASN A 353 1.08 25.60 5.19
C ASN A 353 0.14 26.26 4.18
N PRO A 354 -0.59 27.33 4.56
CA PRO A 354 -1.38 28.10 3.61
C PRO A 354 -0.50 28.75 2.52
N ALA A 355 -1.14 29.28 1.47
CA ALA A 355 -0.45 30.01 0.42
C ALA A 355 0.38 31.17 0.99
N SER A 356 1.56 31.44 0.43
CA SER A 356 2.39 32.60 0.78
C SER A 356 1.69 33.91 0.40
N GLU A 357 1.85 34.98 1.20
CA GLU A 357 1.40 36.32 0.77
C GLU A 357 2.39 36.94 -0.21
N ALA A 358 3.68 36.59 -0.09
CA ALA A 358 4.69 36.97 -1.05
C ALA A 358 4.50 36.25 -2.39
N LYS A 359 4.62 36.99 -3.49
CA LYS A 359 4.59 36.43 -4.85
C LYS A 359 5.80 35.53 -5.08
N TRP A 360 5.57 34.40 -5.73
CA TRP A 360 6.62 33.51 -6.18
C TRP A 360 7.35 34.09 -7.38
N VAL A 361 8.67 34.21 -7.25
CA VAL A 361 9.52 34.84 -8.25
C VAL A 361 10.10 33.80 -9.20
N ILE A 362 9.87 33.98 -10.50
CA ILE A 362 10.54 33.24 -11.57
C ILE A 362 11.30 34.20 -12.46
N ASP A 363 12.64 34.13 -12.42
CA ASP A 363 13.48 34.85 -13.38
C ASP A 363 13.22 34.32 -14.80
N THR A 364 13.12 35.16 -15.81
CA THR A 364 13.04 34.74 -17.22
C THR A 364 14.44 34.68 -17.86
N LYS A 365 14.54 34.40 -19.17
CA LYS A 365 15.82 34.49 -19.90
C LYS A 365 16.08 35.88 -20.50
N LEU A 366 15.09 36.76 -20.44
CA LEU A 366 15.21 38.13 -20.93
C LEU A 366 15.86 38.98 -19.84
N LEU A 367 16.69 39.94 -20.25
CA LEU A 367 17.28 40.91 -19.34
C LEU A 367 16.48 42.21 -19.36
N GLU A 368 16.30 42.81 -18.20
CA GLU A 368 15.90 44.20 -18.03
C GLU A 368 17.03 45.13 -18.45
N ALA A 369 16.73 46.42 -18.61
CA ALA A 369 17.72 47.44 -19.01
C ALA A 369 18.89 47.59 -18.01
N ASP A 370 18.71 47.16 -16.76
CA ASP A 370 19.71 47.19 -15.70
C ASP A 370 20.62 45.93 -15.64
N GLY A 371 20.45 44.99 -16.58
CA GLY A 371 21.20 43.75 -16.64
C GLY A 371 20.71 42.65 -15.70
N THR A 372 19.59 42.84 -14.98
CA THR A 372 18.93 41.79 -14.21
C THR A 372 17.99 40.98 -15.09
N PHE A 373 17.70 39.71 -14.74
CA PHE A 373 16.71 38.93 -15.47
C PHE A 373 15.31 39.49 -15.20
N LYS A 374 14.52 39.72 -16.26
CA LYS A 374 13.11 40.08 -16.15
C LYS A 374 12.38 39.02 -15.33
N ARG A 375 11.63 39.43 -14.31
CA ARG A 375 10.98 38.54 -13.35
C ARG A 375 9.48 38.40 -13.62
N LYS A 376 8.95 37.20 -13.46
CA LYS A 376 7.51 36.96 -13.30
C LYS A 376 7.19 36.78 -11.82
N LEU A 377 6.17 37.50 -11.36
CA LEU A 377 5.64 37.42 -10.00
C LEU A 377 4.32 36.65 -10.07
N LEU A 378 4.28 35.49 -9.44
CA LEU A 378 3.18 34.54 -9.54
C LEU A 378 2.54 34.29 -8.18
N GLU A 379 1.26 33.94 -8.18
CA GLU A 379 0.64 33.37 -6.98
C GLU A 379 1.16 31.95 -6.73
N GLN A 380 0.88 31.42 -5.55
CA GLN A 380 1.00 30.01 -5.24
C GLN A 380 -0.27 29.51 -4.60
N GLU A 381 -0.65 28.27 -4.92
CA GLU A 381 -1.61 27.54 -4.09
C GLU A 381 -1.00 27.21 -2.72
N ASP A 382 -1.81 26.73 -1.79
CA ASP A 382 -1.46 26.34 -0.43
C ASP A 382 -0.47 25.17 -0.35
N TYR A 383 -0.92 23.93 -0.30
CA TYR A 383 -0.08 22.76 -0.13
C TYR A 383 -0.52 21.65 -1.09
N LEU A 384 0.26 20.57 -1.15
CA LEU A 384 -0.01 19.41 -2.02
C LEU A 384 -0.54 18.20 -1.21
N PHE A 385 -0.85 18.38 0.06
CA PHE A 385 -1.49 17.36 0.90
C PHE A 385 -2.86 16.96 0.33
N PRO A 386 -3.17 15.66 0.24
CA PRO A 386 -4.37 15.14 -0.42
C PRO A 386 -5.62 15.24 0.47
N ASP A 387 -6.10 16.45 0.71
CA ASP A 387 -7.28 16.68 1.59
C ASP A 387 -8.56 16.03 1.06
N ASP A 388 -8.73 15.95 -0.27
CA ASP A 388 -10.02 15.58 -0.84
C ASP A 388 -10.23 14.07 -0.84
N PHE A 389 -9.19 13.30 -1.18
CA PHE A 389 -9.24 11.85 -1.08
C PHE A 389 -7.85 11.18 -1.09
N ILE A 390 -7.79 10.00 -0.46
CA ILE A 390 -6.69 9.04 -0.60
C ILE A 390 -7.31 7.71 -1.04
N ILE A 391 -6.70 7.03 -2.00
CA ILE A 391 -7.12 5.71 -2.49
C ILE A 391 -5.98 4.73 -2.34
N LEU A 392 -6.27 3.58 -1.74
CA LEU A 392 -5.35 2.45 -1.62
C LEU A 392 -5.74 1.37 -2.63
N LEU A 393 -4.86 1.13 -3.61
CA LEU A 393 -4.99 0.09 -4.62
C LEU A 393 -4.41 -1.23 -4.10
N ASN A 394 -5.26 -2.24 -4.00
CA ASN A 394 -4.83 -3.58 -3.63
C ASN A 394 -4.17 -4.29 -4.84
N PRO A 395 -3.03 -4.98 -4.64
CA PRO A 395 -2.42 -5.79 -5.69
C PRO A 395 -3.25 -7.08 -5.94
N PRO A 396 -3.28 -7.61 -7.17
CA PRO A 396 -3.88 -8.92 -7.43
C PRO A 396 -3.05 -10.06 -6.82
N SER A 397 -3.66 -11.23 -6.64
CA SER A 397 -3.03 -12.39 -5.99
C SER A 397 -1.81 -12.95 -6.73
N ASN A 398 -1.64 -12.67 -8.03
CA ASN A 398 -0.47 -13.08 -8.82
C ASN A 398 0.67 -12.06 -8.83
N TYR A 399 0.56 -10.97 -8.07
CA TYR A 399 1.64 -10.04 -7.83
C TYR A 399 2.47 -10.50 -6.63
N ILE A 400 3.80 -10.48 -6.77
CA ILE A 400 4.72 -10.76 -5.67
C ILE A 400 5.31 -9.44 -5.17
N GLY A 401 5.01 -9.10 -3.92
CA GLY A 401 5.49 -7.90 -3.25
C GLY A 401 6.39 -8.20 -2.06
N ALA A 402 6.63 -7.16 -1.26
CA ALA A 402 7.46 -7.27 -0.06
C ALA A 402 6.87 -8.25 0.96
N LYS A 403 5.53 -8.28 1.13
CA LYS A 403 4.83 -9.14 2.09
C LYS A 403 5.04 -10.64 1.87
N GLN A 404 5.31 -11.06 0.63
CA GLN A 404 5.57 -12.47 0.27
C GLN A 404 7.04 -12.88 0.46
N ILE A 405 7.96 -11.91 0.54
CA ILE A 405 9.41 -12.15 0.56
C ILE A 405 10.01 -11.85 1.95
N PHE A 406 9.47 -10.83 2.63
CA PHE A 406 9.99 -10.28 3.88
C PHE A 406 8.98 -10.38 5.02
N GLU A 407 9.44 -10.18 6.24
CA GLU A 407 8.62 -10.28 7.44
C GLU A 407 7.49 -9.24 7.49
N THR A 408 6.35 -9.66 8.00
CA THR A 408 5.11 -8.87 8.13
C THR A 408 4.84 -8.54 9.59
N ALA A 409 3.95 -7.56 9.85
CA ALA A 409 3.54 -7.19 11.20
C ALA A 409 2.51 -8.18 11.74
N ILE A 410 1.72 -8.77 10.84
CA ILE A 410 0.73 -9.80 11.14
C ILE A 410 1.13 -11.12 10.48
N GLU A 411 0.94 -12.23 11.18
CA GLU A 411 1.02 -13.60 10.65
C GLU A 411 -0.26 -13.96 9.87
N GLU A 412 -0.65 -13.10 8.91
CA GLU A 412 -1.90 -13.26 8.14
C GLU A 412 -1.73 -14.14 6.89
N TYR A 413 -0.48 -14.49 6.54
CA TYR A 413 -0.19 -15.32 5.39
C TYR A 413 -0.08 -16.78 5.84
N PRO A 414 -1.03 -17.67 5.45
CA PRO A 414 -1.03 -19.06 5.88
C PRO A 414 0.12 -19.90 5.30
N ASN A 415 0.93 -19.31 4.41
CA ASN A 415 2.04 -19.97 3.72
C ASN A 415 3.38 -19.35 4.12
N ASP A 416 4.43 -20.17 4.14
CA ASP A 416 5.80 -19.74 4.36
C ASP A 416 6.24 -18.68 3.32
N LYS A 417 7.19 -17.82 3.71
CA LYS A 417 7.78 -16.81 2.81
C LYS A 417 8.45 -17.49 1.62
N ILE A 418 8.38 -16.88 0.44
CA ILE A 418 8.97 -17.46 -0.77
C ILE A 418 10.51 -17.45 -0.63
N PRO A 419 11.21 -18.60 -0.76
CA PRO A 419 12.64 -18.72 -0.48
C PRO A 419 13.52 -18.17 -1.62
N LEU A 420 13.43 -16.85 -1.84
CA LEU A 420 14.17 -16.12 -2.86
C LEU A 420 15.41 -15.40 -2.30
N VAL A 421 15.48 -15.19 -0.99
CA VAL A 421 16.50 -14.36 -0.33
C VAL A 421 17.72 -15.19 0.04
N GLU A 422 18.90 -14.74 -0.37
CA GLU A 422 20.20 -15.33 -0.07
C GLU A 422 21.07 -14.27 0.63
N VAL A 423 21.54 -14.54 1.84
CA VAL A 423 22.31 -13.57 2.63
C VAL A 423 23.79 -13.59 2.24
N VAL A 424 24.36 -12.42 1.90
CA VAL A 424 25.77 -12.28 1.50
C VAL A 424 26.64 -11.63 2.58
N ASN A 425 27.74 -12.29 2.92
CA ASN A 425 28.62 -11.92 4.04
C ASN A 425 30.07 -11.59 3.62
N ASP A 426 30.46 -11.89 2.38
CA ASP A 426 31.83 -11.75 1.85
C ASP A 426 32.07 -10.46 1.06
N HIS A 427 31.08 -9.56 1.02
CA HIS A 427 31.11 -8.38 0.16
C HIS A 427 32.02 -7.24 0.66
N ILE A 428 32.37 -7.20 1.96
CA ILE A 428 33.02 -6.06 2.60
C ILE A 428 34.41 -5.77 2.03
N SER A 429 35.20 -6.80 1.75
CA SER A 429 36.56 -6.66 1.20
C SER A 429 36.54 -6.09 -0.22
N SER A 430 35.57 -6.49 -1.04
CA SER A 430 35.43 -6.05 -2.43
C SER A 430 34.64 -4.75 -2.59
N PHE A 431 33.69 -4.46 -1.70
CA PHE A 431 32.81 -3.30 -1.77
C PHE A 431 32.71 -2.56 -0.42
N PRO A 432 33.84 -2.09 0.15
CA PRO A 432 33.85 -1.50 1.48
C PRO A 432 33.16 -0.14 1.53
N THR A 433 32.41 0.11 2.60
CA THR A 433 31.98 1.47 2.97
C THR A 433 33.09 2.23 3.70
N ARG A 434 33.95 1.52 4.43
CA ARG A 434 35.15 2.04 5.11
C ARG A 434 36.38 1.23 4.76
N VAL A 435 37.52 1.92 4.74
CA VAL A 435 38.82 1.37 4.37
C VAL A 435 39.87 1.75 5.41
N TRP A 436 40.89 0.91 5.50
CA TRP A 436 42.06 1.08 6.35
C TRP A 436 43.31 0.77 5.53
N THR A 437 44.42 1.43 5.84
CA THR A 437 45.72 1.09 5.28
C THR A 437 46.43 0.21 6.29
N ASN A 438 46.66 -1.05 5.95
CA ASN A 438 47.34 -1.99 6.83
C ASN A 438 48.83 -1.67 6.98
N GLU A 439 49.54 -2.44 7.80
CA GLU A 439 50.97 -2.24 8.08
C GLU A 439 51.85 -2.30 6.82
N ASP A 440 51.43 -3.06 5.80
CA ASP A 440 52.12 -3.19 4.51
C ASP A 440 51.86 -2.02 3.55
N GLY A 441 51.08 -1.02 3.96
CA GLY A 441 50.70 0.11 3.11
C GLY A 441 49.59 -0.21 2.10
N VAL A 442 48.95 -1.37 2.20
CA VAL A 442 47.88 -1.82 1.32
C VAL A 442 46.53 -1.33 1.84
N LEU A 443 45.70 -0.82 0.93
CA LEU A 443 44.36 -0.35 1.27
C LEU A 443 43.40 -1.53 1.33
N VAL A 444 42.87 -1.83 2.50
CA VAL A 444 41.93 -2.94 2.74
C VAL A 444 40.53 -2.43 3.10
N GLY A 445 39.52 -3.16 2.64
CA GLY A 445 38.13 -2.93 3.00
C GLY A 445 37.79 -3.49 4.37
N ILE A 446 37.05 -2.73 5.19
CA ILE A 446 36.69 -3.12 6.55
C ILE A 446 35.22 -2.81 6.88
N LYS A 447 34.66 -3.52 7.87
CA LYS A 447 33.28 -3.31 8.34
C LYS A 447 33.09 -1.90 8.88
N HIS A 448 31.91 -1.34 8.64
CA HIS A 448 31.49 -0.06 9.19
C HIS A 448 30.68 -0.25 10.47
N TYR A 449 31.12 0.35 11.57
CA TYR A 449 30.33 0.50 12.80
C TYR A 449 29.75 1.91 12.90
N GLU A 450 28.47 2.01 13.23
CA GLU A 450 27.76 3.31 13.33
C GLU A 450 28.03 4.03 14.66
N ASN A 451 28.15 3.27 15.74
CA ASN A 451 28.36 3.76 17.10
C ASN A 451 29.28 2.82 17.89
N LYS A 452 29.60 3.24 19.12
CA LYS A 452 30.48 2.49 20.01
C LYS A 452 29.83 1.18 20.46
N ASP A 453 28.55 1.21 20.80
CA ASP A 453 27.83 0.04 21.30
C ASP A 453 27.89 -1.12 20.30
N ALA A 454 27.62 -0.85 19.01
CA ALA A 454 27.71 -1.85 17.94
C ALA A 454 29.14 -2.39 17.70
N PHE A 455 30.17 -1.64 18.06
CA PHE A 455 31.56 -2.09 17.98
C PHE A 455 31.94 -2.95 19.20
N ASP A 456 31.49 -2.53 20.38
CA ASP A 456 31.74 -3.21 21.65
C ASP A 456 30.96 -4.55 21.72
N ASP A 457 29.74 -4.61 21.16
CA ASP A 457 28.93 -5.83 21.04
C ASP A 457 29.65 -6.93 20.23
N ASP A 458 30.47 -6.56 19.24
CA ASP A 458 31.28 -7.49 18.46
C ASP A 458 32.59 -7.90 19.19
N GLY A 459 32.85 -7.35 20.38
CA GLY A 459 34.05 -7.65 21.19
C GLY A 459 35.34 -7.04 20.63
N GLY A 460 35.25 -6.00 19.79
CA GLY A 460 36.35 -5.45 18.99
C GLY A 460 36.26 -5.85 17.51
N TYR A 461 37.20 -5.39 16.67
CA TYR A 461 37.21 -5.75 15.25
C TYR A 461 38.60 -5.71 14.63
N LEU A 462 39.03 -6.83 14.04
CA LEU A 462 40.41 -7.02 13.54
C LEU A 462 41.42 -6.66 14.63
N ASP A 463 42.35 -5.74 14.35
CA ASP A 463 43.38 -5.29 15.29
C ASP A 463 42.90 -4.13 16.19
N PHE A 464 41.65 -3.68 16.04
CA PHE A 464 41.09 -2.59 16.83
C PHE A 464 40.40 -3.11 18.10
N ASN A 465 40.98 -2.81 19.25
CA ASN A 465 40.38 -3.10 20.57
C ASN A 465 39.59 -1.92 21.15
N ASP A 466 39.67 -0.73 20.54
CA ASP A 466 38.95 0.47 20.96
C ASP A 466 38.29 1.18 19.78
N TYR A 467 37.04 1.59 19.96
CA TYR A 467 36.24 2.26 18.91
C TYR A 467 36.85 3.60 18.45
N ASN A 468 37.53 4.35 19.33
CA ASN A 468 38.14 5.61 18.93
C ASN A 468 39.38 5.38 18.07
N ASP A 469 40.16 4.33 18.34
CA ASP A 469 41.26 3.92 17.48
C ASP A 469 40.74 3.50 16.10
N TYR A 470 39.75 2.60 16.04
CA TYR A 470 39.05 2.25 14.81
C TYR A 470 38.59 3.51 14.03
N LYS A 471 37.98 4.48 14.71
CA LYS A 471 37.47 5.68 14.05
C LYS A 471 38.58 6.58 13.51
N ARG A 472 39.73 6.67 14.20
CA ARG A 472 40.89 7.51 13.81
C ARG A 472 41.71 6.88 12.70
N SER A 473 41.89 5.56 12.75
CA SER A 473 42.76 4.81 11.86
C SER A 473 42.07 4.44 10.54
N THR A 474 40.76 4.62 10.44
CA THR A 474 39.96 4.24 9.26
C THR A 474 39.34 5.46 8.58
N ARG A 475 38.99 5.33 7.29
CA ARG A 475 38.29 6.38 6.54
C ARG A 475 37.16 5.82 5.67
N ALA A 476 36.25 6.68 5.23
CA ALA A 476 35.26 6.30 4.22
C ALA A 476 35.95 5.98 2.88
N GLY A 477 35.37 5.02 2.14
CA GLY A 477 35.78 4.72 0.77
C GLY A 477 35.58 5.93 -0.16
N ARG A 478 36.52 6.12 -1.09
CA ARG A 478 36.54 7.21 -2.07
C ARG A 478 36.39 6.65 -3.47
N SER A 479 35.92 7.48 -4.39
CA SER A 479 35.69 7.09 -5.80
C SER A 479 36.96 6.67 -6.56
N ALA A 480 38.13 7.09 -6.06
CA ALA A 480 39.44 6.77 -6.64
C ALA A 480 40.08 5.50 -6.06
N ASP A 481 39.53 4.94 -4.98
CA ASP A 481 40.03 3.69 -4.41
C ASP A 481 39.77 2.54 -5.39
N ILE A 482 40.70 1.59 -5.51
CA ILE A 482 40.69 0.56 -6.56
C ILE A 482 39.95 -0.68 -6.04
N PHE A 483 38.61 -0.62 -6.03
CA PHE A 483 37.75 -1.74 -5.67
C PHE A 483 36.75 -2.06 -6.79
N PRO A 484 36.28 -3.32 -6.93
CA PRO A 484 36.80 -4.51 -6.27
C PRO A 484 38.09 -5.00 -6.95
N GLU A 485 39.03 -5.57 -6.19
CA GLU A 485 40.21 -6.23 -6.79
C GLU A 485 39.87 -7.59 -7.39
N ILE A 486 39.06 -8.37 -6.67
CA ILE A 486 38.57 -9.71 -7.02
C ILE A 486 37.05 -9.73 -6.78
N LEU A 487 36.33 -10.53 -7.57
CA LEU A 487 34.91 -10.78 -7.33
C LEU A 487 34.70 -11.58 -6.04
N PRO A 488 33.79 -11.16 -5.14
CA PRO A 488 33.30 -11.99 -4.06
C PRO A 488 32.77 -13.33 -4.58
N GLU A 489 32.85 -14.37 -3.76
CA GLU A 489 32.35 -15.69 -4.15
C GLU A 489 30.84 -15.65 -4.32
N SER A 490 30.12 -14.99 -3.43
CA SER A 490 28.66 -14.80 -3.55
C SER A 490 28.25 -14.10 -4.86
N LEU A 491 29.09 -13.20 -5.38
CA LEU A 491 28.85 -12.56 -6.67
C LEU A 491 29.06 -13.54 -7.83
N LYS A 492 30.07 -14.41 -7.77
CA LYS A 492 30.26 -15.48 -8.78
C LYS A 492 29.11 -16.48 -8.76
N GLU A 493 28.69 -16.91 -7.57
CA GLU A 493 27.53 -17.80 -7.37
C GLU A 493 26.27 -17.20 -7.99
N SER A 494 26.03 -15.90 -7.78
CA SER A 494 24.88 -15.22 -8.36
C SER A 494 24.92 -15.16 -9.90
N VAL A 495 26.10 -15.05 -10.51
CA VAL A 495 26.27 -15.13 -11.99
C VAL A 495 25.98 -16.54 -12.50
N ILE A 496 26.42 -17.58 -11.78
CA ILE A 496 26.08 -18.97 -12.11
C ILE A 496 24.57 -19.19 -11.99
N CYS A 497 23.94 -18.66 -10.93
CA CYS A 497 22.49 -18.69 -10.77
C CYS A 497 21.76 -18.01 -11.92
N PHE A 498 22.31 -16.93 -12.49
CA PHE A 498 21.73 -16.25 -13.66
C PHE A 498 21.75 -17.14 -14.91
N ILE A 499 22.84 -17.89 -15.11
CA ILE A 499 22.97 -18.85 -16.21
C ILE A 499 21.98 -20.02 -16.02
N LEU A 500 21.88 -20.57 -14.80
CA LEU A 500 20.88 -21.60 -14.46
C LEU A 500 19.45 -21.11 -14.69
N ALA A 501 19.10 -19.93 -14.19
CA ALA A 501 17.79 -19.31 -14.40
C ALA A 501 17.48 -19.16 -15.90
N THR A 502 18.46 -18.74 -16.69
CA THR A 502 18.32 -18.61 -18.15
C THR A 502 18.11 -19.97 -18.81
N ALA A 503 18.83 -21.01 -18.38
CA ALA A 503 18.66 -22.38 -18.89
C ALA A 503 17.25 -22.94 -18.58
N ILE A 504 16.74 -22.69 -17.37
CA ILE A 504 15.38 -23.12 -16.98
C ILE A 504 14.35 -22.43 -17.88
N ARG A 505 14.52 -21.12 -18.11
CA ARG A 505 13.62 -20.34 -18.98
C ARG A 505 13.69 -20.80 -20.44
N GLU A 506 14.87 -21.10 -20.96
CA GLU A 506 15.02 -21.68 -22.31
C GLU A 506 14.35 -23.05 -22.43
N SER A 507 14.36 -23.87 -21.37
CA SER A 507 13.62 -25.15 -21.36
C SER A 507 12.09 -24.97 -21.47
N ARG A 508 11.55 -23.88 -20.90
CA ARG A 508 10.11 -23.54 -20.89
C ARG A 508 9.66 -22.79 -22.14
N LYS A 509 10.59 -22.16 -22.85
CA LYS A 509 10.34 -21.29 -24.02
C LYS A 509 9.39 -21.87 -25.05
N LYS A 510 9.53 -23.15 -25.42
CA LYS A 510 8.66 -23.79 -26.43
C LYS A 510 7.17 -23.69 -26.06
N ASN A 511 6.85 -23.76 -24.77
CA ASN A 511 5.48 -23.72 -24.26
C ASN A 511 4.97 -22.29 -24.06
N MET A 512 5.85 -21.29 -24.09
CA MET A 512 5.51 -19.90 -23.82
C MET A 512 5.64 -18.99 -25.05
N LEU A 513 6.41 -19.36 -26.08
CA LEU A 513 6.80 -18.47 -27.19
C LEU A 513 5.62 -17.70 -27.82
N GLN A 514 4.44 -18.32 -27.87
CA GLN A 514 3.24 -17.75 -28.48
C GLN A 514 2.27 -17.16 -27.46
N SER A 515 2.60 -17.26 -26.17
CA SER A 515 1.80 -16.73 -25.08
C SER A 515 1.97 -15.22 -24.93
N ALA A 516 0.90 -14.52 -24.57
CA ALA A 516 0.93 -13.11 -24.18
C ALA A 516 1.75 -12.85 -22.90
N LEU A 517 1.96 -13.89 -22.07
CA LEU A 517 2.70 -13.80 -20.81
C LEU A 517 4.22 -13.97 -20.99
N TYR A 518 4.69 -14.31 -22.20
CA TYR A 518 6.09 -14.61 -22.42
C TYR A 518 6.97 -13.36 -22.43
N ASN A 519 7.93 -13.32 -21.51
CA ASN A 519 9.01 -12.34 -21.53
C ASN A 519 10.27 -12.98 -22.17
N PRO A 520 10.74 -12.47 -23.32
CA PRO A 520 11.91 -13.02 -24.00
C PRO A 520 13.26 -12.60 -23.40
N HIS A 521 13.30 -11.57 -22.53
CA HIS A 521 14.53 -11.01 -22.01
C HIS A 521 14.97 -11.70 -20.72
N ASN A 522 16.26 -11.78 -20.46
CA ASN A 522 16.83 -12.28 -19.20
C ASN A 522 17.77 -11.21 -18.65
N THR A 523 17.55 -10.78 -17.42
CA THR A 523 18.34 -9.71 -16.81
C THR A 523 18.80 -10.09 -15.41
N MET A 524 20.06 -9.77 -15.11
CA MET A 524 20.62 -9.75 -13.76
C MET A 524 20.97 -8.31 -13.39
N LEU A 525 20.66 -7.92 -12.16
CA LEU A 525 21.03 -6.62 -11.60
C LEU A 525 22.14 -6.78 -10.56
N ILE A 526 23.28 -6.10 -10.76
CA ILE A 526 24.36 -5.99 -9.78
C ILE A 526 24.39 -4.54 -9.28
N HIS A 527 23.98 -4.35 -8.03
CA HIS A 527 23.81 -3.06 -7.40
C HIS A 527 24.69 -2.93 -6.13
N ILE A 528 25.89 -2.39 -6.35
CA ILE A 528 27.02 -2.49 -5.42
C ILE A 528 27.42 -1.15 -4.80
N SER A 529 27.81 -0.17 -5.61
CA SER A 529 28.39 1.10 -5.16
C SER A 529 27.91 2.26 -6.02
N ARG A 530 27.95 3.47 -5.45
CA ARG A 530 27.70 4.71 -6.20
C ARG A 530 28.87 5.13 -7.08
N PHE A 531 30.06 4.57 -6.87
CA PHE A 531 31.27 4.98 -7.57
C PHE A 531 31.37 4.32 -8.95
N THR A 532 31.44 5.16 -9.99
CA THR A 532 31.53 4.72 -11.39
C THR A 532 32.74 3.83 -11.66
N LEU A 533 33.89 4.13 -11.04
CA LEU A 533 35.10 3.31 -11.18
C LEU A 533 34.85 1.86 -10.73
N TRP A 534 34.20 1.69 -9.57
CA TRP A 534 33.93 0.37 -9.00
C TRP A 534 32.92 -0.41 -9.84
N GLN A 535 31.91 0.29 -10.38
CA GLN A 535 30.95 -0.31 -11.32
C GLN A 535 31.63 -0.81 -12.59
N ASN A 536 32.51 -0.02 -13.19
CA ASN A 536 33.22 -0.40 -14.40
C ASN A 536 34.18 -1.58 -14.16
N ARG A 537 34.92 -1.54 -13.05
CA ARG A 537 35.82 -2.63 -12.68
C ARG A 537 35.08 -3.94 -12.39
N THR A 538 33.92 -3.86 -11.73
CA THR A 538 33.03 -5.02 -11.52
C THR A 538 32.52 -5.57 -12.84
N ARG A 539 32.09 -4.71 -13.78
CA ARG A 539 31.70 -5.14 -15.13
C ARG A 539 32.81 -5.93 -15.81
N ASP A 540 34.05 -5.42 -15.77
CA ASP A 540 35.18 -6.05 -16.46
C ASP A 540 35.51 -7.42 -15.86
N LEU A 541 35.53 -7.52 -14.53
CA LEU A 541 35.77 -8.78 -13.83
C LEU A 541 34.64 -9.80 -14.08
N VAL A 542 33.38 -9.35 -14.07
CA VAL A 542 32.23 -10.23 -14.37
C VAL A 542 32.27 -10.68 -15.84
N GLN A 543 32.61 -9.79 -16.77
CA GLN A 543 32.76 -10.14 -18.18
C GLN A 543 33.84 -11.19 -18.39
N GLN A 544 34.98 -11.06 -17.71
CA GLN A 544 36.04 -12.06 -17.72
C GLN A 544 35.53 -13.41 -17.19
N PHE A 545 34.88 -13.41 -16.03
CA PHE A 545 34.34 -14.63 -15.42
C PHE A 545 33.31 -15.34 -16.32
N VAL A 546 32.41 -14.60 -16.97
CA VAL A 546 31.46 -15.17 -17.93
C VAL A 546 32.16 -15.78 -19.14
N SER A 547 33.21 -15.13 -19.67
CA SER A 547 33.99 -15.66 -20.79
C SER A 547 34.76 -16.94 -20.42
N ASP A 548 35.30 -17.01 -19.21
CA ASP A 548 35.99 -18.21 -18.71
C ASP A 548 35.01 -19.39 -18.56
N LEU A 549 33.80 -19.13 -18.04
CA LEU A 549 32.72 -20.12 -17.97
C LEU A 549 32.27 -20.58 -19.36
N GLU A 550 32.12 -19.68 -20.33
CA GLU A 550 31.70 -20.02 -21.70
C GLU A 550 32.73 -20.92 -22.39
N SER A 551 34.02 -20.63 -22.20
CA SER A 551 35.11 -21.48 -22.68
C SER A 551 35.10 -22.87 -22.02
N SER A 552 34.90 -22.92 -20.70
CA SER A 552 34.86 -24.19 -19.95
C SER A 552 33.67 -25.06 -20.37
N ILE A 553 32.48 -24.48 -20.51
CA ILE A 553 31.27 -25.17 -20.99
C ILE A 553 31.47 -25.71 -22.42
N GLY A 554 32.20 -25.00 -23.27
CA GLY A 554 32.48 -25.43 -24.64
C GLY A 554 33.52 -26.56 -24.76
N THR A 555 34.33 -26.80 -23.72
CA THR A 555 35.46 -27.74 -23.75
C THR A 555 35.25 -28.96 -22.85
N ASP A 556 34.60 -28.79 -21.71
CA ASP A 556 34.39 -29.85 -20.72
C ASP A 556 33.32 -30.86 -21.13
N LEU A 557 33.45 -32.10 -20.63
CA LEU A 557 32.43 -33.13 -20.78
C LEU A 557 31.34 -32.98 -19.71
N PRO A 558 30.03 -32.97 -20.06
CA PRO A 558 28.94 -32.74 -19.10
C PRO A 558 28.80 -33.74 -17.93
N ASN A 559 29.49 -34.87 -18.00
CA ASN A 559 29.42 -35.95 -17.01
C ASN A 559 30.74 -36.15 -16.25
N ASP A 560 31.74 -35.30 -16.47
CA ASP A 560 33.00 -35.37 -15.73
C ASP A 560 32.83 -34.68 -14.35
N PRO A 561 33.11 -35.37 -13.22
CA PRO A 561 33.02 -34.78 -11.88
C PRO A 561 33.93 -33.56 -11.63
N LYS A 562 34.93 -33.33 -12.48
CA LYS A 562 35.82 -32.16 -12.42
C LYS A 562 35.47 -31.07 -13.43
N SER A 563 34.43 -31.27 -14.23
CA SER A 563 33.96 -30.27 -15.18
C SER A 563 33.25 -29.11 -14.49
N VAL A 564 33.14 -27.99 -15.20
CA VAL A 564 32.27 -26.88 -14.84
C VAL A 564 30.81 -27.33 -14.61
N TYR A 565 30.34 -28.41 -15.27
CA TYR A 565 28.98 -28.93 -15.08
C TYR A 565 28.75 -29.49 -13.68
N ALA A 566 29.78 -30.03 -13.03
CA ALA A 566 29.69 -30.47 -11.63
C ALA A 566 29.51 -29.29 -10.67
N ASP A 567 30.13 -28.14 -10.97
CA ASP A 567 29.88 -26.90 -10.22
C ASP A 567 28.44 -26.41 -10.43
N PHE A 568 27.94 -26.39 -11.67
CA PHE A 568 26.54 -26.07 -11.96
C PHE A 568 25.55 -27.00 -11.23
N GLU A 569 25.88 -28.30 -11.13
CA GLU A 569 25.07 -29.27 -10.39
C GLU A 569 25.03 -28.96 -8.90
N ARG A 570 26.18 -28.65 -8.29
CA ARG A 570 26.27 -28.24 -6.89
C ARG A 570 25.36 -27.03 -6.63
N TYR A 571 25.50 -25.98 -7.43
CA TYR A 571 24.68 -24.77 -7.27
C TYR A 571 23.21 -24.98 -7.58
N TRP A 572 22.86 -25.90 -8.48
CA TRP A 572 21.47 -26.32 -8.70
C TRP A 572 20.84 -26.88 -7.42
N TYR A 573 21.52 -27.80 -6.74
CA TYR A 573 21.01 -28.38 -5.50
C TYR A 573 21.00 -27.38 -4.34
N THR A 574 21.93 -26.43 -4.31
CA THR A 574 21.93 -25.35 -3.32
C THR A 574 20.75 -24.39 -3.50
N TYR A 575 20.47 -23.93 -4.72
CA TYR A 575 19.57 -22.79 -4.92
C TYR A 575 18.23 -23.11 -5.57
N TYR A 576 18.15 -24.15 -6.41
CA TYR A 576 17.00 -24.36 -7.30
C TYR A 576 16.22 -25.65 -7.09
N ALA A 577 16.87 -26.76 -6.73
CA ALA A 577 16.21 -28.07 -6.66
C ALA A 577 14.92 -28.04 -5.81
N GLY A 578 15.01 -27.50 -4.59
CA GLY A 578 13.87 -27.40 -3.68
C GLY A 578 12.75 -26.49 -4.20
N ILE A 579 13.08 -25.27 -4.61
CA ILE A 579 12.08 -24.29 -5.05
C ILE A 579 11.39 -24.70 -6.36
N ILE A 580 12.12 -25.29 -7.32
CA ILE A 580 11.54 -25.72 -8.61
C ILE A 580 10.50 -26.83 -8.41
N GLU A 581 10.71 -27.72 -7.43
CA GLU A 581 9.76 -28.80 -7.13
C GLU A 581 8.58 -28.34 -6.28
N SER A 582 8.78 -27.37 -5.39
CA SER A 582 7.81 -27.03 -4.34
C SER A 582 7.27 -25.60 -4.37
N ILE A 583 7.62 -24.76 -5.35
CA ILE A 583 7.24 -23.33 -5.33
C ILE A 583 5.75 -23.10 -5.09
N GLN A 584 4.89 -23.95 -5.63
CA GLN A 584 3.44 -23.83 -5.51
C GLN A 584 2.93 -23.84 -4.06
N SER A 585 3.65 -24.43 -3.10
CA SER A 585 3.28 -24.39 -1.67
C SER A 585 3.54 -23.04 -1.00
N TYR A 586 4.44 -22.22 -1.57
CA TYR A 586 4.77 -20.88 -1.06
C TYR A 586 3.92 -19.78 -1.70
N LEU A 587 3.25 -20.06 -2.82
CA LEU A 587 2.52 -19.03 -3.56
C LEU A 587 1.20 -18.67 -2.86
N PRO A 588 0.73 -17.41 -3.00
CA PRO A 588 -0.57 -16.99 -2.46
C PRO A 588 -1.72 -17.88 -2.94
N VAL A 589 -2.79 -17.94 -2.13
CA VAL A 589 -4.02 -18.63 -2.53
C VAL A 589 -4.53 -18.03 -3.86
N ASN A 590 -4.84 -18.90 -4.81
CA ASN A 590 -5.23 -18.54 -6.18
C ASN A 590 -4.13 -17.90 -7.06
N TYR A 591 -2.85 -18.02 -6.69
CA TYR A 591 -1.75 -17.89 -7.63
C TYR A 591 -1.51 -19.28 -8.24
N GLU A 592 -1.86 -19.44 -9.51
CA GLU A 592 -1.47 -20.60 -10.30
C GLU A 592 -0.70 -20.16 -11.54
N ASP A 593 0.42 -20.83 -11.83
CA ASP A 593 1.17 -20.59 -13.06
C ASP A 593 1.60 -21.91 -13.68
N LYS A 594 0.86 -22.30 -14.72
CA LYS A 594 1.03 -23.59 -15.42
C LYS A 594 2.27 -23.61 -16.33
N PHE A 595 3.02 -22.50 -16.41
CA PHE A 595 4.26 -22.42 -17.18
C PHE A 595 5.50 -22.74 -16.34
N MET A 596 5.42 -22.67 -15.01
CA MET A 596 6.49 -23.09 -14.08
C MET A 596 6.57 -24.61 -13.96
N ALA A 597 6.82 -25.28 -15.09
CA ALA A 597 6.98 -26.73 -15.12
C ALA A 597 8.31 -27.13 -14.44
N PRO A 598 8.30 -28.16 -13.57
CA PRO A 598 9.51 -28.64 -12.92
C PRO A 598 10.44 -29.29 -13.94
N ILE A 599 11.75 -29.24 -13.67
CA ILE A 599 12.80 -29.82 -14.51
C ILE A 599 13.92 -30.36 -13.61
N SER A 600 14.51 -31.50 -13.97
CA SER A 600 15.68 -32.04 -13.29
C SER A 600 16.97 -31.43 -13.86
N PHE A 601 18.05 -31.45 -13.06
CA PHE A 601 19.34 -30.96 -13.53
C PHE A 601 19.85 -31.71 -14.78
N GLU A 602 19.66 -33.02 -14.83
CA GLU A 602 20.06 -33.83 -15.99
C GLU A 602 19.36 -33.38 -17.29
N ALA A 603 18.06 -33.06 -17.22
CA ALA A 603 17.33 -32.51 -18.35
C ALA A 603 17.74 -31.06 -18.67
N LEU A 604 18.21 -30.31 -17.67
CA LEU A 604 18.64 -28.92 -17.79
C LEU A 604 20.01 -28.78 -18.49
N LYS A 605 20.93 -29.73 -18.30
CA LYS A 605 22.31 -29.70 -18.83
C LYS A 605 22.39 -29.29 -20.30
N LYS A 606 21.49 -29.80 -21.15
CA LYS A 606 21.46 -29.51 -22.60
C LYS A 606 21.13 -28.05 -22.95
N TYR A 607 20.56 -27.28 -22.02
CA TYR A 607 20.20 -25.87 -22.22
C TYR A 607 21.30 -24.90 -21.72
N ILE A 608 22.25 -25.37 -20.91
CA ILE A 608 23.32 -24.53 -20.34
C ILE A 608 24.20 -23.85 -21.43
N PRO A 609 24.63 -24.55 -22.50
CA PRO A 609 25.43 -23.92 -23.56
C PRO A 609 24.70 -22.78 -24.27
N ASP A 610 23.40 -22.96 -24.52
CA ASP A 610 22.59 -21.92 -25.12
C ASP A 610 22.26 -20.80 -24.13
N ALA A 611 22.21 -21.08 -22.82
CA ALA A 611 21.96 -20.09 -21.78
C ALA A 611 23.09 -19.08 -21.64
N ILE A 612 24.35 -19.51 -21.64
CA ILE A 612 25.52 -18.62 -21.47
C ILE A 612 25.84 -17.79 -22.73
N ARG A 613 25.50 -18.29 -23.92
CA ARG A 613 25.80 -17.61 -25.18
C ARG A 613 25.15 -16.22 -25.25
N ASN A 614 25.93 -15.22 -25.69
CA ASN A 614 25.51 -13.83 -25.92
C ASN A 614 25.03 -13.08 -24.65
N ILE A 615 25.62 -13.36 -23.49
CA ILE A 615 25.41 -12.53 -22.29
C ILE A 615 26.16 -11.21 -22.46
N GLU A 616 25.44 -10.08 -22.37
CA GLU A 616 26.01 -8.74 -22.41
C GLU A 616 26.21 -8.20 -20.99
N VAL A 617 27.46 -7.93 -20.57
CA VAL A 617 27.75 -7.29 -19.28
C VAL A 617 27.91 -5.78 -19.45
N LYS A 618 27.01 -4.98 -18.87
CA LYS A 618 26.96 -3.51 -19.07
C LYS A 618 27.06 -2.76 -17.75
N ALA A 619 27.80 -1.65 -17.75
CA ALA A 619 27.87 -0.74 -16.60
C ALA A 619 27.00 0.49 -16.88
N ILE A 620 25.88 0.64 -16.17
CA ILE A 620 24.89 1.70 -16.43
C ILE A 620 25.21 2.94 -15.58
N ASN A 621 26.03 3.82 -16.15
CA ASN A 621 26.50 5.04 -15.48
C ASN A 621 26.69 6.21 -16.47
N ASN A 622 27.08 7.38 -15.96
CA ASN A 622 27.22 8.58 -16.78
C ASN A 622 28.49 8.58 -17.65
N VAL A 623 29.46 7.71 -17.36
CA VAL A 623 30.76 7.67 -18.04
C VAL A 623 30.69 6.76 -19.27
N THR A 624 30.18 5.54 -19.11
CA THR A 624 30.02 4.58 -20.21
C THR A 624 28.96 5.03 -21.22
N LYS A 625 27.92 5.72 -20.75
CA LYS A 625 26.72 6.07 -21.52
C LYS A 625 26.00 4.85 -22.09
N ASP A 626 26.27 3.66 -21.57
CA ASP A 626 25.56 2.43 -21.92
C ASP A 626 24.06 2.61 -21.63
N LYS A 627 23.24 2.07 -22.54
CA LYS A 627 21.78 2.04 -22.41
C LYS A 627 21.29 0.60 -22.28
N LEU A 628 20.26 0.43 -21.46
CA LEU A 628 19.47 -0.79 -21.39
C LEU A 628 18.29 -0.65 -22.36
N GLU A 629 18.29 -1.48 -23.39
CA GLU A 629 17.25 -1.49 -24.42
C GLU A 629 16.73 -2.92 -24.57
N TYR A 630 15.39 -3.05 -24.56
CA TYR A 630 14.68 -4.33 -24.64
C TYR A 630 13.78 -4.33 -25.89
N PRO A 631 14.36 -4.52 -27.09
CA PRO A 631 13.59 -4.56 -28.33
C PRO A 631 12.72 -5.82 -28.38
N SER A 632 11.44 -5.67 -28.69
CA SER A 632 10.47 -6.79 -28.71
C SER A 632 10.84 -7.93 -29.66
N ASN A 633 11.61 -7.63 -30.72
CA ASN A 633 11.99 -8.60 -31.75
C ASN A 633 13.37 -9.23 -31.53
N SER A 634 14.12 -8.81 -30.51
CA SER A 634 15.47 -9.33 -30.23
C SER A 634 15.61 -9.62 -28.74
N PRO A 635 15.43 -10.90 -28.33
CA PRO A 635 15.68 -11.35 -26.97
C PRO A 635 17.08 -10.94 -26.50
N LYS A 636 17.20 -10.46 -25.27
CA LYS A 636 18.46 -9.99 -24.68
C LYS A 636 18.76 -10.72 -23.39
N LYS A 637 20.04 -11.00 -23.15
CA LYS A 637 20.56 -11.53 -21.89
C LYS A 637 21.57 -10.53 -21.35
N VAL A 638 21.24 -9.85 -20.26
CA VAL A 638 22.02 -8.71 -19.79
C VAL A 638 22.36 -8.85 -18.32
N ILE A 639 23.63 -8.62 -17.98
CA ILE A 639 24.07 -8.37 -16.61
C ILE A 639 24.32 -6.88 -16.47
N ALA A 640 23.43 -6.18 -15.76
CA ALA A 640 23.47 -4.74 -15.56
C ALA A 640 24.15 -4.40 -14.23
N VAL A 641 25.33 -3.80 -14.30
CA VAL A 641 26.09 -3.30 -13.14
C VAL A 641 25.81 -1.81 -12.95
N GLY A 642 25.44 -1.38 -11.75
CA GLY A 642 25.25 0.05 -11.50
C GLY A 642 25.07 0.46 -10.05
N GLY A 643 24.70 1.73 -9.89
CA GLY A 643 24.43 2.37 -8.61
C GLY A 643 23.20 3.27 -8.69
N ASN A 644 23.33 4.57 -8.40
CA ASN A 644 22.21 5.52 -8.37
C ASN A 644 21.28 5.47 -9.60
N ARG A 645 21.82 5.33 -10.82
CA ARG A 645 20.98 5.28 -12.02
C ARG A 645 20.02 4.10 -12.01
N LEU A 646 20.42 2.94 -11.50
CA LEU A 646 19.59 1.73 -11.45
C LEU A 646 18.68 1.66 -10.20
N SER A 647 18.86 2.58 -9.25
CA SER A 647 18.09 2.59 -8.01
C SER A 647 16.63 3.03 -8.19
N ARG A 648 16.33 3.92 -9.16
CA ARG A 648 15.00 4.52 -9.38
C ARG A 648 14.64 4.58 -10.86
N GLY A 649 13.38 4.35 -11.21
CA GLY A 649 12.84 4.64 -12.55
C GLY A 649 13.31 3.79 -13.75
N PHE A 650 14.02 2.69 -13.55
CA PHE A 650 14.37 1.75 -14.64
C PHE A 650 13.47 0.51 -14.62
N THR A 651 12.94 0.17 -15.80
CA THR A 651 12.28 -1.12 -16.03
C THR A 651 13.34 -2.14 -16.47
N LEU A 652 13.47 -3.25 -15.74
CA LEU A 652 14.36 -4.35 -16.07
C LEU A 652 13.53 -5.56 -16.52
N GLU A 653 13.44 -5.75 -17.83
CA GLU A 653 12.65 -6.83 -18.42
C GLU A 653 13.30 -8.18 -18.14
N GLY A 654 12.49 -9.12 -17.63
CA GLY A 654 12.91 -10.48 -17.34
C GLY A 654 14.01 -10.59 -16.29
N LEU A 655 13.95 -9.74 -15.27
CA LEU A 655 14.86 -9.75 -14.13
C LEU A 655 14.72 -11.04 -13.31
N THR A 656 15.79 -11.84 -13.25
CA THR A 656 15.86 -13.10 -12.51
C THR A 656 16.73 -12.96 -11.27
N ILE A 657 17.96 -12.45 -11.40
CA ILE A 657 18.92 -12.39 -10.30
C ILE A 657 19.20 -10.95 -9.88
N ASN A 658 19.20 -10.70 -8.57
CA ASN A 658 19.56 -9.42 -7.98
C ASN A 658 20.69 -9.63 -6.98
N TYR A 659 21.83 -8.98 -7.21
CA TYR A 659 22.91 -8.86 -6.24
C TYR A 659 22.92 -7.44 -5.71
N PHE A 660 22.39 -7.24 -4.50
CA PHE A 660 22.06 -5.93 -3.95
C PHE A 660 22.68 -5.78 -2.55
N ILE A 661 23.83 -5.13 -2.47
CA ILE A 661 24.56 -4.94 -1.20
C ILE A 661 24.53 -3.50 -0.69
N ARG A 662 23.94 -2.60 -1.48
CA ARG A 662 23.88 -1.20 -1.12
C ARG A 662 22.65 -0.94 -0.25
N SER A 663 22.87 -0.63 1.01
CA SER A 663 21.78 -0.24 1.91
C SER A 663 21.42 1.25 1.82
N THR A 664 20.19 1.56 2.19
CA THR A 664 19.67 2.91 2.40
C THR A 664 18.93 2.93 3.72
N ASN A 665 19.03 4.04 4.45
CA ASN A 665 18.35 4.22 5.73
C ASN A 665 16.99 4.90 5.59
N TYR A 666 16.41 4.90 4.38
CA TYR A 666 15.11 5.52 4.08
C TYR A 666 14.14 4.50 3.50
N SER A 667 13.04 4.22 4.18
CA SER A 667 12.02 3.25 3.78
C SER A 667 11.45 3.55 2.39
N ASP A 668 11.12 4.81 2.10
CA ASP A 668 10.63 5.26 0.78
C ASP A 668 11.60 4.87 -0.35
N THR A 669 12.90 4.99 -0.09
CA THR A 669 13.93 4.68 -1.08
C THR A 669 14.15 3.18 -1.20
N LEU A 670 14.09 2.46 -0.08
CA LEU A 670 14.38 1.03 -0.02
C LEU A 670 13.43 0.22 -0.90
N LEU A 671 12.12 0.45 -0.80
CA LEU A 671 11.14 -0.29 -1.60
C LEU A 671 11.18 0.08 -3.08
N GLN A 672 11.44 1.34 -3.39
CA GLN A 672 11.60 1.77 -4.77
C GLN A 672 12.81 1.11 -5.43
N MET A 673 13.82 0.71 -4.65
CA MET A 673 14.98 -0.05 -5.13
C MET A 673 14.67 -1.54 -5.34
N GLY A 674 13.61 -2.07 -4.73
CA GLY A 674 13.17 -3.46 -4.86
C GLY A 674 12.62 -3.77 -6.25
N ARG A 675 13.50 -3.99 -7.23
CA ARG A 675 13.13 -4.33 -8.62
C ARG A 675 12.64 -5.77 -8.78
N TRP A 676 12.86 -6.61 -7.76
CA TRP A 676 12.43 -8.00 -7.73
C TRP A 676 10.94 -8.19 -7.42
N PHE A 677 10.23 -7.13 -6.99
CA PHE A 677 8.77 -7.16 -6.90
C PHE A 677 8.13 -7.20 -8.30
N GLY A 678 6.84 -7.50 -8.36
CA GLY A 678 6.05 -7.50 -9.60
C GLY A 678 5.68 -8.88 -10.13
N TYR A 679 5.20 -8.90 -11.37
CA TYR A 679 4.73 -10.11 -12.05
C TYR A 679 5.92 -10.90 -12.64
N ARG A 680 5.91 -12.23 -12.48
CA ARG A 680 6.96 -13.15 -12.95
C ARG A 680 6.41 -14.41 -13.63
N PRO A 681 5.56 -14.26 -14.67
CA PRO A 681 4.89 -15.40 -15.28
C PRO A 681 5.91 -16.37 -15.92
N GLY A 682 5.90 -17.62 -15.47
CA GLY A 682 6.71 -18.73 -15.95
C GLY A 682 8.14 -18.80 -15.40
N TYR A 683 8.55 -17.89 -14.52
CA TYR A 683 9.95 -17.84 -14.03
C TYR A 683 10.15 -17.30 -12.61
N LEU A 684 9.12 -17.25 -11.76
CA LEU A 684 9.26 -16.80 -10.36
C LEU A 684 10.21 -17.69 -9.56
N ASP A 685 10.16 -19.01 -9.78
CA ASP A 685 11.07 -20.02 -9.24
C ASP A 685 12.52 -19.89 -9.73
N CYS A 686 12.76 -19.10 -10.79
CA CYS A 686 14.10 -18.76 -11.26
C CYS A 686 14.68 -17.52 -10.55
N CYS A 687 13.90 -16.81 -9.73
CA CYS A 687 14.33 -15.56 -9.13
C CYS A 687 15.18 -15.78 -7.87
N LYS A 688 16.25 -14.99 -7.71
CA LYS A 688 17.06 -14.95 -6.49
C LYS A 688 17.49 -13.53 -6.14
N LEU A 689 17.56 -13.26 -4.84
CA LEU A 689 17.90 -11.99 -4.23
C LEU A 689 19.06 -12.17 -3.25
N PHE A 690 20.27 -11.85 -3.71
CA PHE A 690 21.49 -11.83 -2.92
C PHE A 690 21.62 -10.47 -2.22
N ILE A 691 21.39 -10.42 -0.91
CA ILE A 691 21.37 -9.17 -0.12
C ILE A 691 22.10 -9.33 1.21
N THR A 692 22.49 -8.21 1.84
CA THR A 692 23.11 -8.24 3.17
C THR A 692 22.06 -8.45 4.26
N GLN A 693 22.46 -8.99 5.42
CA GLN A 693 21.57 -9.12 6.58
C GLN A 693 20.94 -7.77 6.99
N ASP A 694 21.73 -6.70 7.02
CA ASP A 694 21.25 -5.33 7.26
C ASP A 694 20.14 -4.91 6.27
N SER A 695 20.22 -5.36 5.01
CA SER A 695 19.16 -5.07 4.04
C SER A 695 17.90 -5.87 4.31
N VAL A 696 18.02 -7.16 4.70
CA VAL A 696 16.90 -8.01 5.12
C VAL A 696 16.14 -7.32 6.26
N ASP A 697 16.83 -6.97 7.34
CA ASP A 697 16.23 -6.38 8.55
C ASP A 697 15.51 -5.06 8.23
N LYS A 698 16.05 -4.27 7.30
CA LYS A 698 15.45 -3.02 6.82
C LYS A 698 14.23 -3.25 5.94
N PHE A 699 14.23 -4.27 5.09
CA PHE A 699 13.07 -4.65 4.29
C PHE A 699 11.96 -5.21 5.17
N ASP A 700 12.28 -6.03 6.17
CA ASP A 700 11.34 -6.55 7.16
C ASP A 700 10.67 -5.40 7.93
N SER A 701 11.47 -4.48 8.45
CA SER A 701 10.96 -3.31 9.19
C SER A 701 10.10 -2.42 8.30
N THR A 702 10.52 -2.19 7.05
CA THR A 702 9.74 -1.39 6.10
C THR A 702 8.43 -2.06 5.70
N THR A 703 8.44 -3.38 5.52
CA THR A 703 7.26 -4.18 5.15
C THR A 703 6.23 -4.14 6.26
N ARG A 704 6.66 -4.32 7.52
CA ARG A 704 5.82 -4.14 8.71
C ARG A 704 5.17 -2.77 8.77
N ALA A 705 5.96 -1.70 8.62
CA ALA A 705 5.44 -0.33 8.69
C ALA A 705 4.40 0.01 7.60
N ILE A 706 4.51 -0.60 6.40
CA ILE A 706 3.50 -0.42 5.36
C ILE A 706 2.24 -1.20 5.66
N GLU A 707 2.38 -2.43 6.14
CA GLU A 707 1.22 -3.23 6.49
C GLU A 707 0.42 -2.57 7.61
N GLU A 708 1.09 -2.05 8.65
CA GLU A 708 0.46 -1.23 9.69
C GLU A 708 -0.28 -0.02 9.10
N LEU A 709 0.33 0.68 8.13
CA LEU A 709 -0.29 1.82 7.45
C LEU A 709 -1.53 1.43 6.64
N GLU A 710 -1.50 0.30 5.94
CA GLU A 710 -2.64 -0.21 5.17
C GLU A 710 -3.79 -0.65 6.08
N ILE A 711 -3.49 -1.22 7.25
CA ILE A 711 -4.48 -1.60 8.27
C ILE A 711 -5.14 -0.36 8.87
N GLU A 712 -4.36 0.62 9.32
CA GLU A 712 -4.92 1.87 9.87
C GLU A 712 -5.79 2.60 8.83
N PHE A 713 -5.40 2.56 7.56
CA PHE A 713 -6.21 3.08 6.47
C PHE A 713 -7.58 2.40 6.36
N ARG A 714 -7.62 1.06 6.38
CA ARG A 714 -8.86 0.27 6.35
C ARG A 714 -9.73 0.53 7.58
N LYS A 715 -9.11 0.60 8.77
CA LYS A 715 -9.78 0.96 10.02
C LYS A 715 -10.47 2.32 9.93
N MET A 716 -9.76 3.33 9.43
CA MET A 716 -10.30 4.67 9.26
C MET A 716 -11.45 4.74 8.27
N GLU A 717 -11.35 4.04 7.14
CA GLU A 717 -12.43 3.95 6.16
C GLU A 717 -13.68 3.33 6.81
N SER A 718 -13.52 2.25 7.59
CA SER A 718 -14.62 1.59 8.29
C SER A 718 -15.33 2.47 9.34
N LYS A 719 -14.61 3.48 9.84
CA LYS A 719 -15.09 4.51 10.77
C LYS A 719 -15.61 5.76 10.05
N GLY A 720 -15.48 5.84 8.73
CA GLY A 720 -15.89 7.00 7.93
C GLY A 720 -15.06 8.26 8.19
N LYS A 721 -13.79 8.10 8.61
CA LYS A 721 -12.85 9.21 8.82
C LYS A 721 -12.36 9.74 7.47
N THR A 722 -11.82 10.96 7.47
CA THR A 722 -11.35 11.67 6.27
C THR A 722 -9.82 11.62 6.11
N PRO A 723 -9.26 12.00 4.95
CA PRO A 723 -7.81 12.18 4.79
C PRO A 723 -7.19 13.15 5.80
N GLU A 724 -7.93 14.18 6.22
CA GLU A 724 -7.46 15.15 7.21
C GLU A 724 -7.19 14.49 8.55
N ASN A 725 -8.05 13.54 8.95
CA ASN A 725 -7.91 12.73 10.15
C ASN A 725 -6.85 11.63 10.03
N PHE A 726 -6.20 11.47 8.86
CA PHE A 726 -5.18 10.44 8.62
C PHE A 726 -3.87 10.85 9.30
N ILE A 727 -3.92 10.89 10.63
CA ILE A 727 -2.80 11.14 11.51
C ILE A 727 -2.07 9.82 11.67
N LEU A 728 -1.02 9.67 10.88
CA LEU A 728 -0.21 8.47 10.89
C LEU A 728 0.48 8.33 12.25
N ARG A 729 0.29 7.20 12.92
CA ARG A 729 1.22 6.71 13.94
C ARG A 729 2.10 5.71 13.20
N VAL A 730 3.39 5.99 13.03
CA VAL A 730 4.35 4.97 12.51
C VAL A 730 5.44 4.68 13.50
N LYS A 731 5.65 3.39 13.78
CA LYS A 731 6.67 2.89 14.69
C LYS A 731 8.05 3.39 14.31
N LYS A 732 8.73 4.05 15.25
CA LYS A 732 10.16 4.32 15.19
C LYS A 732 10.86 3.01 15.53
N HIS A 733 11.49 2.40 14.53
CA HIS A 733 12.31 1.22 14.77
C HIS A 733 13.59 1.61 15.53
N PRO A 734 13.95 0.90 16.62
CA PRO A 734 15.27 1.05 17.23
C PRO A 734 16.31 0.55 16.23
N GLY A 735 17.21 1.44 15.81
CA GLY A 735 18.24 1.15 14.81
C GLY A 735 17.93 1.77 13.44
N THR A 736 18.65 2.85 13.14
CA THR A 736 19.05 3.38 11.81
C THR A 736 18.01 3.66 10.70
N LEU A 737 16.96 2.86 10.50
CA LEU A 737 15.96 3.02 9.44
C LEU A 737 15.01 4.19 9.75
N LYS A 738 14.99 5.18 8.86
CA LYS A 738 14.09 6.32 8.89
C LYS A 738 12.96 6.09 7.89
N ILE A 739 11.73 6.37 8.30
CA ILE A 739 10.53 6.25 7.46
C ILE A 739 10.71 7.10 6.19
N THR A 740 10.99 8.39 6.39
CA THR A 740 11.27 9.34 5.31
C THR A 740 12.39 10.33 5.69
N ARG A 741 12.61 11.32 4.83
CA ARG A 741 13.71 12.30 4.95
C ARG A 741 13.51 13.19 6.18
N PRO A 742 14.59 13.57 6.90
CA PRO A 742 14.47 14.38 8.12
C PRO A 742 13.93 15.80 7.90
N SER A 743 13.93 16.31 6.67
CA SER A 743 13.32 17.62 6.35
C SER A 743 11.81 17.61 6.51
N ILE A 744 11.15 16.49 6.18
CA ILE A 744 9.70 16.30 6.26
C ILE A 744 9.28 16.02 7.71
N LEU A 745 10.06 15.22 8.44
CA LEU A 745 9.76 14.82 9.83
C LEU A 745 9.95 15.92 10.89
N LYS A 746 10.47 17.10 10.55
CA LYS A 746 10.82 18.12 11.56
C LYS A 746 9.64 18.88 12.17
N GLY A 747 8.42 18.67 11.68
CA GLY A 747 7.15 19.15 12.26
C GLY A 747 6.26 17.98 12.63
N THR A 748 6.84 16.92 13.19
CA THR A 748 6.10 15.76 13.71
C THR A 748 6.35 15.68 15.22
N LYS A 749 5.34 15.40 16.05
CA LYS A 749 5.58 15.06 17.45
C LYS A 749 5.67 13.54 17.61
N GLU A 750 6.34 13.13 18.69
CA GLU A 750 6.44 11.72 19.06
C GLU A 750 5.21 11.36 19.90
N VAL A 751 4.47 10.33 19.49
CA VAL A 751 3.35 9.76 20.25
C VAL A 751 3.65 8.29 20.45
N ASN A 752 3.45 7.78 21.66
CA ASN A 752 3.64 6.36 21.90
C ASN A 752 2.41 5.59 21.38
N TRP A 753 2.61 4.55 20.58
CA TRP A 753 1.54 3.58 20.31
C TRP A 753 1.50 2.65 21.50
N SER A 754 0.43 2.76 22.23
CA SER A 754 0.22 2.02 23.44
C SER A 754 -1.27 1.93 23.67
N TYR A 755 -1.70 0.83 24.29
CA TYR A 755 -2.98 0.80 24.96
C TYR A 755 -2.83 1.19 26.43
N GLN A 756 -1.65 1.62 26.89
CA GLN A 756 -1.55 2.20 28.23
C GLN A 756 -2.53 3.36 28.35
N ASP A 757 -3.11 3.49 29.53
CA ASP A 757 -4.03 4.56 29.85
C ASP A 757 -5.26 4.69 28.89
N GLN A 758 -5.74 3.57 28.32
CA GLN A 758 -6.91 3.53 27.43
C GLN A 758 -8.02 2.58 27.89
N LEU A 759 -9.25 2.89 27.46
CA LEU A 759 -10.42 2.02 27.57
C LEU A 759 -10.85 1.53 26.18
N GLU A 760 -10.72 0.23 25.93
CA GLU A 760 -11.14 -0.40 24.68
C GLU A 760 -12.48 -1.11 24.86
N GLN A 761 -13.45 -0.93 23.95
CA GLN A 761 -14.76 -1.55 24.11
C GLN A 761 -15.46 -1.88 22.79
N THR A 762 -16.28 -2.93 22.81
CA THR A 762 -17.11 -3.31 21.66
C THR A 762 -18.27 -2.31 21.51
N THR A 763 -18.17 -1.37 20.57
CA THR A 763 -19.24 -0.41 20.27
C THR A 763 -20.09 -0.82 19.07
N ARG A 764 -19.62 -1.76 18.25
CA ARG A 764 -20.29 -2.30 17.07
C ARG A 764 -20.50 -3.81 17.20
N PHE A 765 -21.71 -4.28 16.92
CA PHE A 765 -22.12 -5.66 17.06
C PHE A 765 -22.68 -6.20 15.74
N HIS A 766 -22.14 -7.31 15.27
CA HIS A 766 -22.74 -8.05 14.16
C HIS A 766 -23.84 -8.95 14.71
N VAL A 767 -25.09 -8.55 14.53
CA VAL A 767 -26.25 -9.13 15.20
C VAL A 767 -27.03 -10.10 14.31
N ASN A 768 -26.36 -10.75 13.35
CA ASN A 768 -26.98 -11.87 12.61
C ASN A 768 -27.01 -13.14 13.47
N ARG A 769 -27.95 -14.05 13.17
CA ARG A 769 -28.18 -15.29 13.93
C ARG A 769 -26.91 -16.10 14.16
N LYS A 770 -26.08 -16.29 13.11
CA LYS A 770 -24.87 -17.10 13.21
C LYS A 770 -23.89 -16.47 14.20
N LYS A 771 -23.60 -15.18 14.04
CA LYS A 771 -22.63 -14.46 14.87
C LYS A 771 -23.05 -14.38 16.34
N ILE A 772 -24.31 -14.04 16.64
CA ILE A 772 -24.83 -14.01 18.02
C ILE A 772 -24.61 -15.35 18.71
N ASN A 773 -24.98 -16.45 18.04
CA ASN A 773 -24.82 -17.78 18.60
C ASN A 773 -23.35 -18.17 18.78
N THR A 774 -22.49 -17.91 17.80
CA THR A 774 -21.05 -18.24 17.92
C THR A 774 -20.40 -17.46 19.06
N VAL A 775 -20.66 -16.16 19.19
CA VAL A 775 -20.13 -15.33 20.28
C VAL A 775 -20.68 -15.79 21.63
N TRP A 776 -21.97 -16.12 21.71
CA TRP A 776 -22.57 -16.64 22.95
C TRP A 776 -21.98 -18.00 23.38
N GLN A 777 -21.75 -18.91 22.44
CA GLN A 777 -21.08 -20.18 22.74
C GLN A 777 -19.62 -19.95 23.14
N SER A 778 -18.90 -19.08 22.43
CA SER A 778 -17.53 -18.69 22.78
C SER A 778 -17.45 -18.09 24.19
N PHE A 779 -18.38 -17.22 24.57
CA PHE A 779 -18.49 -16.69 25.94
C PHE A 779 -18.63 -17.83 26.97
N LYS A 780 -19.52 -18.79 26.75
CA LYS A 780 -19.68 -19.91 27.69
C LYS A 780 -18.45 -20.82 27.74
N ASP A 781 -17.86 -21.12 26.59
CA ASP A 781 -16.78 -22.10 26.49
C ASP A 781 -15.42 -21.54 26.92
N ASN A 782 -15.13 -20.28 26.58
CA ASN A 782 -13.85 -19.65 26.83
C ASN A 782 -13.83 -18.76 28.08
N ILE A 783 -14.99 -18.32 28.57
CA ILE A 783 -15.08 -17.46 29.76
C ILE A 783 -15.70 -18.22 30.94
N VAL A 784 -16.96 -18.64 30.81
CA VAL A 784 -17.70 -19.24 31.94
C VAL A 784 -17.13 -20.57 32.39
N LYS A 785 -16.77 -21.47 31.48
CA LYS A 785 -16.23 -22.80 31.81
C LYS A 785 -14.76 -22.78 32.28
N LYS A 786 -13.98 -21.79 31.84
CA LYS A 786 -12.54 -21.72 32.09
C LYS A 786 -12.17 -20.93 33.35
N HIS A 787 -13.06 -20.06 33.84
CA HIS A 787 -12.78 -19.19 34.98
C HIS A 787 -13.77 -19.40 36.12
N ASN A 788 -13.26 -19.42 37.35
CA ASN A 788 -14.06 -19.60 38.55
C ASN A 788 -14.58 -18.24 39.05
N PHE A 789 -15.83 -17.91 38.69
CA PHE A 789 -16.49 -16.70 39.15
C PHE A 789 -16.92 -16.80 40.63
N SER A 790 -16.63 -15.77 41.43
CA SER A 790 -16.95 -15.69 42.88
C SER A 790 -17.95 -14.56 43.24
N GLU A 791 -18.15 -14.30 44.54
CA GLU A 791 -19.18 -13.39 45.10
C GLU A 791 -19.21 -11.99 44.48
N THR A 792 -20.41 -11.40 44.53
CA THR A 792 -20.74 -10.14 43.85
C THR A 792 -20.11 -8.95 44.56
N LYS A 793 -19.25 -8.19 43.87
CA LYS A 793 -18.77 -6.87 44.31
C LYS A 793 -19.41 -5.81 43.40
N ASP A 794 -20.10 -4.83 43.99
CA ASP A 794 -20.63 -3.64 43.29
C ASP A 794 -21.47 -3.92 42.03
N GLY A 795 -22.21 -5.03 42.02
CA GLY A 795 -23.03 -5.44 40.87
C GLY A 795 -22.29 -6.19 39.77
N PHE A 796 -21.14 -6.79 40.10
CA PHE A 796 -20.34 -7.61 39.19
C PHE A 796 -19.98 -8.96 39.80
N MET A 797 -19.96 -9.99 38.96
CA MET A 797 -19.38 -11.30 39.28
C MET A 797 -17.96 -11.33 38.74
N THR A 798 -16.96 -11.57 39.59
CA THR A 798 -15.55 -11.46 39.19
C THR A 798 -14.83 -12.80 39.19
N ALA A 799 -13.84 -12.93 38.31
CA ALA A 799 -12.89 -14.03 38.28
C ALA A 799 -11.48 -13.48 37.95
N ASN A 800 -10.45 -14.09 38.51
CA ASN A 800 -9.07 -13.71 38.22
C ASN A 800 -8.45 -14.63 37.15
N THR A 801 -7.58 -14.06 36.32
CA THR A 801 -6.78 -14.77 35.32
C THR A 801 -5.42 -14.10 35.15
N ASP A 802 -4.51 -14.75 34.43
CA ASP A 802 -3.25 -14.16 33.97
C ASP A 802 -3.40 -13.52 32.58
N ALA A 803 -2.33 -12.89 32.11
CA ALA A 803 -2.26 -12.30 30.76
C ALA A 803 -2.57 -13.31 29.63
N ASN A 804 -2.20 -14.58 29.78
CA ASN A 804 -2.49 -15.60 28.76
C ASN A 804 -4.00 -15.89 28.69
N GLY A 805 -4.68 -15.99 29.82
CA GLY A 805 -6.12 -16.13 29.84
C GLY A 805 -6.84 -14.91 29.26
N ALA A 806 -6.35 -13.68 29.51
CA ALA A 806 -6.88 -12.48 28.86
C ALA A 806 -6.68 -12.52 27.33
N ILE A 807 -5.50 -12.92 26.87
CA ILE A 807 -5.19 -13.12 25.44
C ILE A 807 -6.12 -14.18 24.82
N GLU A 808 -6.36 -15.31 25.49
CA GLU A 808 -7.28 -16.35 24.99
C GLU A 808 -8.71 -15.81 24.82
N ILE A 809 -9.20 -15.01 25.76
CA ILE A 809 -10.53 -14.40 25.66
C ILE A 809 -10.59 -13.41 24.49
N ILE A 810 -9.59 -12.54 24.34
CA ILE A 810 -9.54 -11.56 23.24
C ILE A 810 -9.40 -12.28 21.90
N ARG A 811 -8.62 -13.36 21.82
CA ARG A 811 -8.44 -14.16 20.60
C ARG A 811 -9.68 -14.94 20.20
N SER A 812 -10.49 -15.35 21.18
CA SER A 812 -11.73 -16.10 20.94
C SER A 812 -12.76 -15.29 20.14
N GLU A 813 -13.78 -15.97 19.61
CA GLU A 813 -14.85 -15.30 18.86
C GLU A 813 -15.59 -14.30 19.76
N ASN A 814 -15.53 -13.01 19.40
CA ASN A 814 -16.21 -11.91 20.08
C ASN A 814 -16.62 -10.79 19.09
N ASN A 815 -17.01 -9.63 19.61
CA ASN A 815 -17.49 -8.48 18.82
C ASN A 815 -16.45 -7.37 18.59
N PHE A 816 -15.19 -7.55 19.02
CA PHE A 816 -14.11 -6.67 18.56
C PHE A 816 -13.76 -6.98 17.09
N PRO A 817 -13.39 -5.97 16.29
CA PRO A 817 -12.77 -6.17 14.98
C PRO A 817 -11.51 -7.05 15.06
N GLU A 818 -11.23 -7.85 14.05
CA GLU A 818 -10.07 -8.77 14.07
C GLU A 818 -8.74 -8.03 14.25
N GLU A 819 -8.59 -6.88 13.60
CA GLU A 819 -7.43 -5.98 13.68
C GLU A 819 -7.21 -5.44 15.10
N ASP A 820 -8.30 -5.06 15.79
CA ASP A 820 -8.24 -4.56 17.17
C ASP A 820 -7.86 -5.68 18.15
N ARG A 821 -8.40 -6.89 17.95
CA ARG A 821 -8.01 -8.08 18.75
C ARG A 821 -6.53 -8.36 18.61
N ALA A 822 -6.01 -8.39 17.39
CA ALA A 822 -4.59 -8.66 17.13
C ALA A 822 -3.68 -7.61 17.79
N SER A 823 -4.05 -6.34 17.69
CA SER A 823 -3.28 -5.21 18.23
C SER A 823 -3.25 -5.22 19.78
N MET A 824 -4.40 -5.45 20.42
CA MET A 824 -4.48 -5.58 21.89
C MET A 824 -3.69 -6.78 22.40
N ILE A 825 -3.80 -7.94 21.73
CA ILE A 825 -2.99 -9.13 22.08
C ILE A 825 -1.51 -8.79 22.02
N LYS A 826 -1.07 -8.10 20.95
CA LYS A 826 0.33 -7.74 20.81
C LYS A 826 0.83 -6.84 21.93
N PHE A 827 0.01 -5.88 22.35
CA PHE A 827 0.35 -5.01 23.48
C PHE A 827 0.45 -5.77 24.80
N ILE A 828 -0.48 -6.70 25.07
CA ILE A 828 -0.43 -7.54 26.28
C ILE A 828 0.82 -8.44 26.27
N GLU A 829 1.21 -9.00 25.12
CA GLU A 829 2.46 -9.77 24.96
C GLU A 829 3.70 -8.90 25.26
N LEU A 830 3.74 -7.66 24.77
CA LEU A 830 4.84 -6.72 25.08
C LEU A 830 4.88 -6.38 26.58
N CYS A 831 3.72 -6.22 27.19
CA CYS A 831 3.60 -6.02 28.63
C CYS A 831 4.13 -7.22 29.41
N GLN A 832 3.81 -8.46 29.00
CA GLN A 832 4.33 -9.68 29.62
C GLN A 832 5.86 -9.72 29.63
N VAL A 833 6.51 -9.40 28.49
CA VAL A 833 7.99 -9.35 28.39
C VAL A 833 8.58 -8.33 29.38
N LYS A 834 7.91 -7.18 29.56
CA LYS A 834 8.32 -6.10 30.48
C LYS A 834 7.78 -6.27 31.91
N LYS A 835 7.10 -7.38 32.23
CA LYS A 835 6.50 -7.68 33.56
C LYS A 835 5.36 -6.74 33.98
N PHE A 836 4.60 -6.22 33.03
CA PHE A 836 3.36 -5.46 33.23
C PHE A 836 2.13 -6.30 32.84
N LEU A 837 0.94 -5.90 33.30
CA LEU A 837 -0.33 -6.58 33.03
C LEU A 837 -0.32 -8.09 33.30
N GLY A 838 0.40 -8.53 34.34
CA GLY A 838 0.49 -9.95 34.68
C GLY A 838 -0.79 -10.52 35.26
N ASN A 839 -1.57 -9.68 35.96
CA ASN A 839 -2.79 -10.07 36.67
C ASN A 839 -4.01 -9.42 36.01
N TRP A 840 -5.02 -10.21 35.71
CA TRP A 840 -6.24 -9.76 35.05
C TRP A 840 -7.47 -10.13 35.87
N THR A 841 -8.41 -9.19 35.98
CA THR A 841 -9.73 -9.44 36.55
C THR A 841 -10.77 -9.38 35.45
N ILE A 842 -11.58 -10.43 35.34
CA ILE A 842 -12.74 -10.52 34.46
C ILE A 842 -13.98 -10.25 35.33
N ALA A 843 -14.79 -9.27 34.97
CA ALA A 843 -15.99 -8.87 35.69
C ALA A 843 -17.22 -8.96 34.77
N ILE A 844 -18.27 -9.67 35.19
CA ILE A 844 -19.53 -9.77 34.46
C ILE A 844 -20.58 -8.92 35.18
N LYS A 845 -21.17 -7.93 34.49
CA LYS A 845 -22.24 -7.11 35.06
C LYS A 845 -23.46 -7.99 35.38
N ASN A 846 -23.93 -7.98 36.63
CA ASN A 846 -25.03 -8.84 37.07
C ASN A 846 -26.30 -8.11 37.52
N ASN A 847 -26.25 -6.78 37.66
CA ASN A 847 -27.36 -5.93 38.09
C ASN A 847 -27.88 -5.00 36.97
N GLY A 848 -28.11 -5.54 35.77
CA GLY A 848 -28.68 -4.80 34.66
C GLY A 848 -30.13 -4.29 34.91
N GLN A 849 -30.68 -3.57 33.93
CA GLN A 849 -31.98 -2.90 34.03
C GLN A 849 -33.12 -3.64 33.29
N ALA A 850 -32.83 -4.75 32.60
CA ALA A 850 -33.82 -5.46 31.80
C ALA A 850 -34.95 -6.04 32.66
N ASN A 851 -36.18 -5.93 32.16
CA ASN A 851 -37.39 -6.37 32.87
C ASN A 851 -38.05 -7.54 32.12
N SER A 852 -38.39 -8.62 32.84
CA SER A 852 -39.05 -9.82 32.29
C SER A 852 -40.46 -9.58 31.73
N THR A 853 -41.13 -8.49 32.13
CA THR A 853 -42.43 -8.10 31.53
C THR A 853 -42.27 -7.44 30.17
N LYS A 854 -41.12 -6.79 29.92
CA LYS A 854 -40.86 -5.96 28.73
C LYS A 854 -39.81 -6.54 27.76
N GLY A 855 -39.01 -7.49 28.21
CA GLY A 855 -38.02 -8.25 27.45
C GLY A 855 -37.78 -9.63 28.08
N LYS A 856 -36.57 -10.19 27.97
CA LYS A 856 -36.18 -11.41 28.70
C LYS A 856 -35.92 -11.12 30.19
N GLY A 857 -35.27 -10.00 30.48
CA GLY A 857 -35.03 -9.52 31.84
C GLY A 857 -33.88 -10.23 32.56
N LYS A 858 -34.04 -11.52 32.86
CA LYS A 858 -33.05 -12.30 33.63
C LYS A 858 -32.52 -13.49 32.84
N LEU A 859 -31.26 -13.82 33.12
CA LEU A 859 -30.61 -15.03 32.64
C LEU A 859 -30.35 -15.94 33.83
N THR A 860 -30.88 -17.15 33.77
CA THR A 860 -30.76 -18.11 34.87
C THR A 860 -29.37 -18.74 34.91
N LYS A 861 -29.00 -19.27 36.08
CA LYS A 861 -27.79 -20.08 36.27
C LYS A 861 -27.67 -21.23 35.26
N ALA A 862 -28.77 -21.90 34.94
CA ALA A 862 -28.77 -23.02 34.01
C ALA A 862 -28.48 -22.58 32.56
N GLU A 863 -28.92 -21.39 32.16
CA GLU A 863 -28.72 -20.86 30.81
C GLU A 863 -27.32 -20.28 30.61
N SER A 864 -26.78 -19.60 31.64
CA SER A 864 -25.48 -18.93 31.57
C SER A 864 -24.31 -19.85 31.94
N GLY A 865 -24.52 -20.82 32.83
CA GLY A 865 -23.46 -21.58 33.48
C GLY A 865 -22.77 -20.85 34.64
N LEU A 866 -23.22 -19.63 34.99
CA LEU A 866 -22.65 -18.80 36.06
C LEU A 866 -23.18 -19.22 37.44
N PRO A 867 -22.51 -18.84 38.55
CA PRO A 867 -22.86 -19.38 39.87
C PRO A 867 -24.22 -18.90 40.42
N SER A 868 -24.78 -17.81 39.91
CA SER A 868 -26.10 -17.26 40.25
C SER A 868 -26.83 -16.72 39.01
N ASP A 869 -28.13 -16.44 39.17
CA ASP A 869 -28.90 -15.70 38.17
C ASP A 869 -28.39 -14.26 38.05
N LEU A 870 -28.56 -13.65 36.88
CA LEU A 870 -28.20 -12.25 36.61
C LEU A 870 -29.28 -11.51 35.85
N THR A 871 -29.37 -10.20 36.06
CA THR A 871 -30.26 -9.32 35.30
C THR A 871 -29.50 -8.72 34.11
N LEU A 872 -30.07 -8.84 32.91
CA LEU A 872 -29.46 -8.38 31.66
C LEU A 872 -29.43 -6.86 31.56
N SER A 873 -28.44 -6.33 30.85
CA SER A 873 -28.33 -4.91 30.53
C SER A 873 -29.22 -4.53 29.35
N ILE A 874 -29.65 -3.26 29.29
CA ILE A 874 -30.48 -2.76 28.19
C ILE A 874 -29.63 -1.93 27.24
N ARG A 875 -29.62 -2.31 25.95
CA ARG A 875 -29.21 -1.44 24.84
C ARG A 875 -30.26 -1.52 23.74
N ARG A 876 -30.87 -0.38 23.44
CA ARG A 876 -31.97 -0.29 22.46
C ARG A 876 -31.44 -0.07 21.05
N GLY A 877 -32.10 -0.65 20.07
CA GLY A 877 -31.79 -0.46 18.65
C GLY A 877 -32.00 0.99 18.20
N PRO A 878 -31.44 1.38 17.04
CA PRO A 878 -31.49 2.74 16.53
C PRO A 878 -32.94 3.17 16.18
N LYS A 879 -33.31 4.38 16.62
CA LYS A 879 -34.60 5.01 16.31
C LYS A 879 -34.51 5.89 15.07
N LEU A 880 -35.68 6.28 14.53
CA LEU A 880 -35.79 7.36 13.55
C LEU A 880 -35.34 8.69 14.17
N ASN A 881 -34.84 9.60 13.35
CA ASN A 881 -34.54 10.97 13.78
C ASN A 881 -35.81 11.72 14.17
N SER A 882 -35.65 12.86 14.86
CA SER A 882 -36.75 13.74 15.31
C SER A 882 -37.71 14.15 14.18
N ASN A 883 -37.23 14.18 12.93
CA ASN A 883 -37.98 14.55 11.73
C ASN A 883 -38.63 13.36 11.02
N GLY A 884 -38.48 12.13 11.54
CA GLY A 884 -38.99 10.89 10.92
C GLY A 884 -38.04 10.22 9.92
N ASP A 885 -36.86 10.81 9.64
CA ASP A 885 -35.90 10.27 8.68
C ASP A 885 -35.10 9.07 9.24
N THR A 886 -34.79 8.11 8.35
CA THR A 886 -33.98 6.94 8.66
C THR A 886 -32.51 7.32 8.88
N THR A 887 -31.97 7.00 10.05
CA THR A 887 -30.56 7.25 10.38
C THR A 887 -29.62 6.27 9.69
N ARG A 888 -28.35 6.66 9.51
CA ARG A 888 -27.28 5.76 9.05
C ARG A 888 -27.18 4.49 9.91
N TYR A 889 -27.31 4.63 11.22
CA TYR A 889 -27.30 3.50 12.17
C TYR A 889 -28.50 2.56 11.96
N ARG A 890 -29.68 3.11 11.69
CA ARG A 890 -30.86 2.32 11.35
C ARG A 890 -30.70 1.61 10.01
N LEU A 891 -30.16 2.27 8.99
CA LEU A 891 -29.85 1.63 7.69
C LEU A 891 -28.83 0.48 7.82
N ASN A 892 -27.77 0.68 8.61
CA ASN A 892 -26.78 -0.37 8.88
C ASN A 892 -27.41 -1.57 9.62
N PHE A 893 -28.30 -1.30 10.58
CA PHE A 893 -29.01 -2.35 11.30
C PHE A 893 -29.93 -3.13 10.37
N LEU A 894 -30.76 -2.45 9.58
CA LEU A 894 -31.71 -3.06 8.63
C LEU A 894 -31.01 -3.85 7.52
N ASN A 895 -30.02 -3.24 6.85
CA ASN A 895 -29.45 -3.80 5.61
C ASN A 895 -28.26 -4.72 5.86
N LYS A 896 -27.50 -4.49 6.94
CA LYS A 896 -26.23 -5.18 7.19
C LYS A 896 -26.22 -5.97 8.50
N MET A 897 -27.31 -5.92 9.28
CA MET A 897 -27.40 -6.56 10.61
C MET A 897 -26.26 -6.12 11.54
N ILE A 898 -25.93 -4.82 11.50
CA ILE A 898 -24.92 -4.20 12.35
C ILE A 898 -25.61 -3.27 13.34
N PHE A 899 -25.44 -3.56 14.63
CA PHE A 899 -25.90 -2.73 15.73
C PHE A 899 -24.74 -1.89 16.26
N ASP A 900 -24.83 -0.57 16.09
CA ASP A 900 -23.90 0.40 16.68
C ASP A 900 -24.51 0.94 17.99
N ALA A 901 -23.77 0.90 19.09
CA ALA A 901 -24.12 1.60 20.33
C ALA A 901 -24.11 3.11 20.05
N SER A 902 -25.29 3.74 19.98
CA SER A 902 -25.46 5.14 19.56
C SER A 902 -26.23 5.96 20.62
N GLY A 903 -26.06 7.29 20.60
CA GLY A 903 -26.69 8.25 21.53
C GLY A 903 -25.68 8.94 22.47
N LYS A 904 -26.17 9.54 23.57
CA LYS A 904 -25.37 10.30 24.58
C LYS A 904 -24.24 9.49 25.28
N SER A 905 -24.15 8.19 25.03
CA SER A 905 -22.93 7.42 25.30
C SER A 905 -22.80 6.33 24.22
N ALA A 906 -21.87 6.53 23.29
CA ALA A 906 -21.43 5.51 22.34
C ALA A 906 -20.73 4.31 23.03
N ASN A 907 -20.44 4.47 24.31
CA ASN A 907 -19.80 3.48 25.18
C ASN A 907 -20.79 2.43 25.66
N ILE A 908 -20.34 1.19 25.90
CA ILE A 908 -21.14 0.11 26.48
C ILE A 908 -21.10 0.07 28.01
N ILE A 909 -20.08 0.67 28.64
CA ILE A 909 -19.99 0.78 30.10
C ILE A 909 -21.19 1.56 30.65
N SER A 910 -21.68 1.18 31.83
CA SER A 910 -22.87 1.78 32.42
C SER A 910 -22.58 3.09 33.16
N SER A 911 -21.39 3.21 33.73
CA SER A 911 -20.88 4.44 34.35
C SER A 911 -19.36 4.40 34.42
N GLY A 912 -18.71 5.57 34.61
CA GLY A 912 -17.28 5.62 34.87
C GLY A 912 -16.86 4.80 36.10
N GLY A 913 -17.75 4.72 37.11
CA GLY A 913 -17.54 3.94 38.32
C GLY A 913 -17.38 2.43 38.08
N ASP A 914 -17.77 1.88 36.93
CA ASP A 914 -17.58 0.45 36.66
C ASP A 914 -16.09 0.05 36.63
N LEU A 915 -15.16 0.99 36.44
CA LEU A 915 -13.71 0.77 36.45
C LEU A 915 -13.09 0.83 37.86
N ASN A 916 -13.87 1.14 38.90
CA ASN A 916 -13.35 1.21 40.27
C ASN A 916 -13.17 -0.16 40.94
N LEU A 917 -13.49 -1.27 40.25
CA LEU A 917 -13.54 -2.62 40.81
C LEU A 917 -12.24 -3.07 41.50
N LEU A 918 -11.10 -2.59 40.99
CA LEU A 918 -9.76 -2.91 41.50
C LEU A 918 -9.28 -1.97 42.60
N LEU A 919 -10.03 -0.91 42.89
CA LEU A 919 -9.68 0.11 43.89
C LEU A 919 -10.35 -0.19 45.23
N ASP A 920 -9.74 0.34 46.30
CA ASP A 920 -10.35 0.40 47.63
C ASP A 920 -11.11 1.73 47.85
N ASP A 921 -12.01 1.77 48.84
CA ASP A 921 -12.84 2.97 49.10
C ASP A 921 -12.02 4.26 49.29
N PRO A 922 -10.87 4.26 50.00
CA PRO A 922 -9.98 5.42 50.05
C PRO A 922 -9.45 5.88 48.69
N GLN A 923 -9.01 4.96 47.83
CA GLN A 923 -8.54 5.28 46.48
C GLN A 923 -9.66 5.86 45.61
N ILE A 924 -10.86 5.29 45.70
CA ILE A 924 -12.05 5.77 44.98
C ILE A 924 -12.37 7.20 45.39
N GLN A 925 -12.44 7.47 46.70
CA GLN A 925 -12.77 8.80 47.20
C GLN A 925 -11.69 9.82 46.84
N ALA A 926 -10.41 9.46 46.98
CA ALA A 926 -9.31 10.33 46.59
C ALA A 926 -9.34 10.69 45.09
N ALA A 927 -9.63 9.71 44.22
CA ALA A 927 -9.73 9.93 42.78
C ALA A 927 -10.90 10.89 42.43
N ILE A 928 -12.06 10.71 43.08
CA ILE A 928 -13.21 11.60 42.92
C ILE A 928 -12.84 13.02 43.39
N ASP A 929 -12.26 13.16 44.57
CA ASP A 929 -11.90 14.46 45.14
C ASP A 929 -10.90 15.20 44.25
N GLU A 930 -9.86 14.51 43.75
CA GLU A 930 -8.89 15.06 42.80
C GLU A 930 -9.57 15.56 41.51
N PHE A 931 -10.45 14.76 40.92
CA PHE A 931 -11.20 15.14 39.71
C PHE A 931 -12.09 16.37 39.96
N ARG A 932 -12.77 16.43 41.12
CA ARG A 932 -13.62 17.58 41.47
C ARG A 932 -12.80 18.84 41.63
N VAL A 933 -11.66 18.78 42.33
CA VAL A 933 -10.74 19.91 42.50
C VAL A 933 -10.20 20.39 41.15
N GLU A 934 -9.80 19.47 40.26
CA GLU A 934 -9.33 19.81 38.92
C GLU A 934 -10.42 20.56 38.12
N ARG A 935 -11.65 20.06 38.14
CA ARG A 935 -12.78 20.68 37.43
C ARG A 935 -13.18 22.04 38.03
N THR A 936 -13.19 22.18 39.35
CA THR A 936 -13.41 23.47 40.03
C THR A 936 -12.39 24.50 39.55
N ASN A 937 -11.11 24.14 39.51
CA ASN A 937 -10.05 25.04 39.02
C ASN A 937 -10.22 25.40 37.54
N ASN A 938 -10.66 24.45 36.71
CA ASN A 938 -10.93 24.70 35.29
C ASN A 938 -12.12 25.65 35.07
N PHE A 939 -13.20 25.51 35.86
CA PHE A 939 -14.33 26.43 35.82
C PHE A 939 -13.93 27.85 36.24
N LEU A 940 -13.16 28.00 37.32
CA LEU A 940 -12.65 29.31 37.76
C LEU A 940 -11.74 29.99 36.71
N LYS A 941 -10.96 29.20 35.95
CA LYS A 941 -10.14 29.73 34.85
C LYS A 941 -10.99 30.19 33.66
N LYS A 942 -12.06 29.46 33.33
CA LYS A 942 -12.91 29.70 32.16
C LYS A 942 -13.93 30.80 32.40
N ASN A 943 -14.50 30.87 33.61
CA ASN A 943 -15.53 31.82 34.01
C ASN A 943 -14.98 32.75 35.10
N LYS A 944 -14.40 33.89 34.69
CA LYS A 944 -13.74 34.84 35.60
C LYS A 944 -14.65 35.50 36.62
N ASP A 945 -15.96 35.44 36.41
CA ASP A 945 -16.99 36.05 37.26
C ASP A 945 -17.58 35.08 38.30
N TRP A 946 -17.20 33.80 38.27
CA TRP A 946 -17.70 32.79 39.22
C TRP A 946 -16.90 32.81 40.52
N ASP A 947 -17.59 32.62 41.65
CA ASP A 947 -16.94 32.36 42.93
C ASP A 947 -16.57 30.88 43.14
N LEU A 948 -15.80 30.59 44.20
CA LEU A 948 -15.34 29.22 44.49
C LEU A 948 -16.52 28.27 44.76
N ALA A 949 -17.59 28.76 45.41
CA ALA A 949 -18.73 27.92 45.77
C ALA A 949 -19.56 27.55 44.52
N GLU A 950 -19.74 28.50 43.60
CA GLU A 950 -20.38 28.27 42.30
C GLU A 950 -19.60 27.25 41.45
N ALA A 951 -18.27 27.36 41.44
CA ALA A 951 -17.40 26.44 40.72
C ALA A 951 -17.37 25.03 41.36
N GLU A 952 -17.39 24.92 42.69
CA GLU A 952 -17.50 23.65 43.42
C GLU A 952 -18.87 22.99 43.20
N GLU A 953 -19.96 23.74 43.20
CA GLU A 953 -21.30 23.21 42.93
C GLU A 953 -21.43 22.70 41.49
N ALA A 954 -20.89 23.45 40.51
CA ALA A 954 -20.84 23.02 39.12
C ALA A 954 -19.97 21.76 38.95
N ALA A 955 -18.80 21.73 39.58
CA ALA A 955 -17.91 20.57 39.56
C ALA A 955 -18.58 19.35 40.21
N ALA A 956 -19.33 19.49 41.30
CA ALA A 956 -20.02 18.39 41.98
C ALA A 956 -21.12 17.73 41.13
N LYS A 957 -21.75 18.48 40.23
CA LYS A 957 -22.82 17.99 39.33
C LYS A 957 -22.32 17.16 38.14
N LEU A 958 -21.02 17.20 37.82
CA LEU A 958 -20.46 16.45 36.70
C LEU A 958 -20.50 14.93 36.95
N THR A 959 -20.64 14.14 35.89
CA THR A 959 -20.40 12.70 35.96
C THR A 959 -18.90 12.44 36.01
N VAL A 960 -18.44 11.57 36.92
CA VAL A 960 -17.02 11.20 36.99
C VAL A 960 -16.71 10.20 35.87
N PRO A 961 -15.79 10.51 34.94
CA PRO A 961 -15.46 9.62 33.84
C PRO A 961 -14.65 8.40 34.31
N GLU A 962 -14.61 7.36 33.48
CA GLU A 962 -13.92 6.10 33.79
C GLU A 962 -12.41 6.27 34.05
N ARG A 963 -11.77 7.19 33.30
CA ARG A 963 -10.32 7.44 33.37
C ARG A 963 -9.84 7.75 34.79
N VAL A 964 -10.67 8.45 35.57
CA VAL A 964 -10.36 8.84 36.96
C VAL A 964 -10.10 7.61 37.84
N PHE A 965 -10.81 6.51 37.58
CA PHE A 965 -10.60 5.26 38.31
C PHE A 965 -9.51 4.41 37.66
N ARG A 966 -9.49 4.35 36.33
CA ARG A 966 -8.51 3.58 35.56
C ARG A 966 -7.08 4.06 35.78
N GLU A 967 -6.86 5.37 35.91
CA GLU A 967 -5.55 5.99 36.21
C GLU A 967 -4.99 5.59 37.59
N LYS A 968 -5.85 5.10 38.50
CA LYS A 968 -5.45 4.64 39.84
C LYS A 968 -5.17 3.14 39.91
N MET A 969 -5.43 2.39 38.83
CA MET A 969 -5.09 0.96 38.74
C MET A 969 -3.57 0.76 38.72
N LYS A 970 -3.08 -0.36 39.25
CA LYS A 970 -1.64 -0.65 39.24
C LYS A 970 -1.18 -1.10 37.84
N PRO A 971 0.07 -0.82 37.42
CA PRO A 971 0.61 -1.25 36.13
C PRO A 971 0.63 -2.78 35.90
N GLN A 972 0.53 -3.57 36.97
CA GLN A 972 0.48 -5.03 36.91
C GLN A 972 -0.94 -5.59 36.70
N GLU A 973 -1.97 -4.74 36.76
CA GLU A 973 -3.38 -5.14 36.80
C GLU A 973 -4.12 -4.71 35.51
N GLY A 974 -4.85 -5.63 34.89
CA GLY A 974 -5.80 -5.35 33.81
C GLY A 974 -7.23 -5.67 34.22
N LEU A 975 -8.21 -4.91 33.70
CA LEU A 975 -9.63 -5.10 34.00
C LEU A 975 -10.42 -5.34 32.71
N MET A 976 -11.13 -6.46 32.64
CA MET A 976 -12.03 -6.79 31.54
C MET A 976 -13.47 -6.90 32.06
N ILE A 977 -14.37 -6.07 31.54
CA ILE A 977 -15.78 -6.02 31.94
C ILE A 977 -16.66 -6.55 30.81
N ILE A 978 -17.56 -7.47 31.12
CA ILE A 978 -18.48 -8.11 30.19
C ILE A 978 -19.91 -7.66 30.49
N TYR A 979 -20.58 -7.18 29.45
CA TYR A 979 -21.99 -6.79 29.45
C TYR A 979 -22.80 -7.80 28.65
N LEU A 980 -23.85 -8.34 29.26
CA LEU A 980 -24.82 -9.20 28.58
C LEU A 980 -26.08 -8.38 28.32
N PHE A 981 -26.33 -8.03 27.06
CA PHE A 981 -27.48 -7.24 26.64
C PHE A 981 -28.68 -8.11 26.31
N ASP A 982 -29.86 -7.66 26.74
CA ASP A 982 -31.12 -8.29 26.39
C ASP A 982 -31.47 -8.00 24.93
N SER A 983 -31.35 -9.03 24.08
CA SER A 983 -31.63 -8.97 22.65
C SER A 983 -33.03 -8.45 22.33
N TYR A 984 -34.02 -8.67 23.20
CA TYR A 984 -35.37 -8.15 22.99
C TYR A 984 -35.34 -6.62 22.89
N TYR A 985 -34.58 -5.95 23.75
CA TYR A 985 -34.50 -4.49 23.74
C TYR A 985 -33.75 -3.97 22.51
N THR A 986 -32.74 -4.69 22.05
CA THR A 986 -31.96 -4.30 20.87
C THR A 986 -32.79 -4.39 19.59
N PHE A 987 -33.55 -5.48 19.41
CA PHE A 987 -34.30 -5.72 18.18
C PHE A 987 -35.74 -5.20 18.21
N LEU A 988 -36.43 -5.29 19.34
CA LEU A 988 -37.87 -4.99 19.43
C LEU A 988 -38.18 -3.82 20.35
N GLN A 989 -37.16 -3.10 20.84
CA GLN A 989 -37.27 -1.98 21.77
C GLN A 989 -37.85 -2.39 23.13
N GLU A 990 -39.15 -2.58 23.27
CA GLU A 990 -39.85 -3.10 24.46
C GLU A 990 -41.18 -3.73 24.05
N ARG A 991 -41.66 -4.72 24.81
CA ARG A 991 -43.00 -5.31 24.59
C ARG A 991 -44.09 -4.24 24.65
N GLY A 992 -44.92 -4.17 23.62
CA GLY A 992 -46.00 -3.18 23.47
C GLY A 992 -45.57 -1.85 22.82
N SER A 993 -44.31 -1.74 22.40
CA SER A 993 -43.81 -0.62 21.59
C SER A 993 -42.84 -1.13 20.52
N GLU A 994 -43.17 -2.27 19.91
CA GLU A 994 -42.32 -2.93 18.94
C GLU A 994 -42.16 -2.10 17.67
N ASP A 995 -40.95 -2.15 17.10
CA ASP A 995 -40.65 -1.58 15.80
C ASP A 995 -41.05 -2.58 14.70
N GLU A 996 -41.96 -2.19 13.80
CA GLU A 996 -42.54 -3.08 12.79
C GLU A 996 -41.48 -3.59 11.79
N GLU A 997 -40.59 -2.71 11.30
CA GLU A 997 -39.53 -3.08 10.34
C GLU A 997 -38.54 -4.07 10.95
N PHE A 998 -38.17 -3.86 12.23
CA PHE A 998 -37.28 -4.79 12.92
C PHE A 998 -37.98 -6.13 13.19
N SER A 999 -39.28 -6.10 13.48
CA SER A 999 -40.09 -7.30 13.69
C SER A 999 -40.17 -8.19 12.44
N GLU A 1000 -40.24 -7.60 11.24
CA GLU A 1000 -40.22 -8.33 9.98
C GLU A 1000 -38.86 -9.00 9.73
N ILE A 1001 -37.77 -8.26 9.85
CA ILE A 1001 -36.41 -8.79 9.68
C ILE A 1001 -36.11 -9.90 10.71
N MET A 1002 -36.63 -9.79 11.93
CA MET A 1002 -36.51 -10.86 12.94
C MET A 1002 -37.18 -12.16 12.54
N LYS A 1003 -38.36 -12.08 11.91
CA LYS A 1003 -39.04 -13.26 11.39
C LYS A 1003 -38.27 -13.89 10.23
N GLU A 1004 -37.73 -13.08 9.33
CA GLU A 1004 -36.93 -13.57 8.19
C GLU A 1004 -35.63 -14.24 8.63
N GLN A 1005 -34.91 -13.62 9.57
CA GLN A 1005 -33.59 -14.09 10.01
C GLN A 1005 -33.66 -15.16 11.12
N ASN A 1006 -34.85 -15.42 11.67
CA ASN A 1006 -35.10 -16.42 12.71
C ASN A 1006 -34.12 -16.30 13.89
N ILE A 1007 -34.01 -15.10 14.46
CA ILE A 1007 -33.13 -14.78 15.58
C ILE A 1007 -33.77 -15.19 16.90
N ASP A 1008 -33.01 -15.88 17.75
CA ASP A 1008 -33.45 -16.24 19.09
C ASP A 1008 -33.20 -15.08 20.07
N LEU A 1009 -34.27 -14.39 20.45
CA LEU A 1009 -34.23 -13.28 21.41
C LEU A 1009 -33.91 -13.72 22.85
N ASN A 1010 -33.84 -15.04 23.11
CA ASN A 1010 -33.42 -15.56 24.41
C ASN A 1010 -31.90 -15.62 24.58
N VAL A 1011 -31.15 -15.46 23.50
CA VAL A 1011 -29.68 -15.43 23.52
C VAL A 1011 -29.24 -13.97 23.66
N PRO A 1012 -28.45 -13.61 24.69
CA PRO A 1012 -28.00 -12.24 24.89
C PRO A 1012 -26.90 -11.83 23.90
N ILE A 1013 -26.80 -10.53 23.63
CA ILE A 1013 -25.66 -9.95 22.90
C ILE A 1013 -24.54 -9.67 23.91
N VAL A 1014 -23.33 -10.16 23.61
CA VAL A 1014 -22.17 -10.04 24.51
C VAL A 1014 -21.30 -8.84 24.10
N GLY A 1015 -21.14 -7.87 25.00
CA GLY A 1015 -20.19 -6.76 24.88
C GLY A 1015 -19.03 -6.88 25.87
N ILE A 1016 -17.85 -6.43 25.46
CA ILE A 1016 -16.62 -6.47 26.25
C ILE A 1016 -16.01 -5.07 26.30
N ALA A 1017 -15.61 -4.63 27.48
CA ALA A 1017 -14.81 -3.43 27.73
C ALA A 1017 -13.52 -3.83 28.46
N ILE A 1018 -12.39 -3.23 28.11
CA ILE A 1018 -11.06 -3.55 28.61
C ILE A 1018 -10.39 -2.25 29.04
N GLY A 1019 -10.16 -2.10 30.34
CA GLY A 1019 -9.44 -0.97 30.92
C GLY A 1019 -7.96 -1.31 31.12
N PHE A 1020 -7.09 -0.51 30.49
CA PHE A 1020 -5.66 -0.58 30.67
C PHE A 1020 -5.19 0.57 31.61
N PRO A 1021 -4.36 0.27 32.63
CA PRO A 1021 -3.81 1.28 33.53
C PRO A 1021 -2.75 2.15 32.82
N PRO A 1022 -2.35 3.28 33.41
CA PRO A 1022 -1.09 3.94 33.08
C PRO A 1022 0.09 3.01 33.36
N ILE A 1023 1.06 2.95 32.45
CA ILE A 1023 2.25 2.09 32.55
C ILE A 1023 3.51 2.88 32.18
N GLU A 1024 4.42 3.02 33.13
CA GLU A 1024 5.72 3.66 32.90
C GLU A 1024 6.90 2.73 33.24
N PRO A 1025 7.93 2.63 32.35
CA PRO A 1025 7.97 3.19 31.00
C PRO A 1025 7.02 2.47 30.04
N ASP A 1026 6.48 3.22 29.07
CA ASP A 1026 5.49 2.70 28.12
C ASP A 1026 5.97 1.39 27.45
N PRO A 1027 5.22 0.28 27.56
CA PRO A 1027 5.54 -0.97 26.91
C PRO A 1027 5.54 -0.89 25.40
N GLY A 1028 4.73 0.03 24.86
CA GLY A 1028 4.51 0.34 23.46
C GLY A 1028 5.74 0.82 22.71
N GLY A 1029 5.56 1.12 21.42
CA GLY A 1029 6.62 1.72 20.61
C GLY A 1029 6.50 3.24 20.59
N VAL A 1030 7.59 3.93 20.26
CA VAL A 1030 7.57 5.37 19.95
C VAL A 1030 7.14 5.52 18.51
N TYR A 1031 6.08 6.28 18.23
CA TYR A 1031 5.55 6.51 16.89
C TYR A 1031 5.70 7.98 16.53
N VAL A 1032 5.72 8.28 15.24
CA VAL A 1032 5.82 9.65 14.72
C VAL A 1032 4.47 10.07 14.14
N HIS A 1033 3.96 11.24 14.55
CA HIS A 1033 2.72 11.84 14.03
C HIS A 1033 2.95 13.29 13.59
N GLY A 1034 2.21 13.77 12.59
CA GLY A 1034 2.29 15.18 12.16
C GLY A 1034 1.83 16.16 13.25
N ASP A 1035 2.60 17.23 13.48
CA ASP A 1035 2.24 18.36 14.35
C ASP A 1035 1.44 19.38 13.52
N TYR A 1036 0.19 19.03 13.28
CA TYR A 1036 -0.82 19.94 12.76
C TYR A 1036 -1.74 20.18 13.95
N GLU A 1037 -1.98 21.44 14.33
CA GLU A 1037 -2.94 21.86 15.37
C GLU A 1037 -4.37 21.44 15.00
N LEU A 1038 -4.58 20.13 14.90
CA LEU A 1038 -5.83 19.46 14.69
C LEU A 1038 -6.24 18.99 16.08
N GLU A 1039 -7.47 19.33 16.47
CA GLU A 1039 -8.09 18.80 17.67
C GLU A 1039 -7.89 17.28 17.68
N THR A 1040 -7.19 16.80 18.70
CA THR A 1040 -6.98 15.35 18.87
C THR A 1040 -8.33 14.71 19.18
N ASP A 1041 -8.49 13.40 19.00
CA ASP A 1041 -9.74 12.72 19.40
C ASP A 1041 -10.06 12.99 20.90
N GLU A 1042 -9.05 13.26 21.74
CA GLU A 1042 -9.23 13.72 23.14
C GLU A 1042 -9.83 15.13 23.27
N ASP A 1043 -9.50 16.04 22.35
CA ASP A 1043 -10.03 17.41 22.33
C ASP A 1043 -11.48 17.43 21.81
N LEU A 1044 -11.81 16.61 20.80
CA LEU A 1044 -13.15 16.49 20.22
C LEU A 1044 -14.18 15.94 21.22
N ASP A 1045 -13.81 14.89 21.99
CA ASP A 1045 -14.67 14.35 23.06
C ASP A 1045 -14.89 15.38 24.18
N SER A 1046 -13.91 16.26 24.44
CA SER A 1046 -14.00 17.30 25.47
C SER A 1046 -14.88 18.49 25.07
N ILE A 1047 -15.03 18.74 23.76
CA ILE A 1047 -15.82 19.85 23.21
C ILE A 1047 -17.30 19.44 23.10
N GLU A 1048 -17.61 18.20 22.69
CA GLU A 1048 -18.99 17.68 22.69
C GLU A 1048 -19.60 17.65 24.11
N ASP A 1049 -18.80 17.32 25.13
CA ASP A 1049 -19.25 17.33 26.54
C ASP A 1049 -19.46 18.76 27.08
N ALA A 1050 -18.80 19.77 26.50
CA ALA A 1050 -18.91 21.17 26.95
C ALA A 1050 -20.07 21.94 26.29
N GLU A 1051 -20.47 21.58 25.07
CA GLU A 1051 -21.61 22.23 24.38
C GLU A 1051 -22.99 21.72 24.83
N LEU A 1052 -23.05 20.56 25.51
CA LEU A 1052 -24.30 19.95 25.99
C LEU A 1052 -24.75 20.42 27.39
N SER A 1053 -24.05 21.35 28.04
CA SER A 1053 -24.36 21.83 29.39
C SER A 1053 -24.62 23.35 29.49
N ILE A 1054 -25.34 23.93 28.53
CA ILE A 1054 -25.97 25.25 28.72
C ILE A 1054 -27.44 25.02 29.09
N PRO A 1055 -27.93 25.47 30.24
CA PRO A 1055 -29.36 25.44 30.54
C PRO A 1055 -30.10 26.31 29.52
N GLN A 1056 -31.04 25.71 28.77
CA GLN A 1056 -32.11 26.50 28.15
C GLN A 1056 -33.01 27.02 29.27
N ASP A 1057 -32.80 28.28 29.64
CA ASP A 1057 -33.71 29.04 30.49
C ASP A 1057 -35.09 29.17 29.82
N SER A 1058 -36.13 28.90 30.62
CA SER A 1058 -37.49 29.44 30.53
C SER A 1058 -38.23 29.36 29.18
N PHE A 1059 -39.14 28.39 29.03
CA PHE A 1059 -40.61 28.56 29.01
C PHE A 1059 -41.34 27.22 28.80
#